data_AF-A0A9P7UF20-F1
#
_entry.id   AF-A0A9P7UF20-F1
#
_cell.length_a   1.000
_cell.length_b   1.000
_cell.length_c   1.000
_cell.angle_alpha   90.00
_cell.angle_beta   90.00
_cell.angle_gamma   90.00
#
_symmetry.space_group_name_H-M   'P 1'
#
loop_
_entity.id
_entity.type
_entity.pdbx_description
1 polymer ?
#
loop_
_entity_poly.entity_id
_entity_poly.type
_entity_poly.pdbx_seq_one_letter_code
_entity_poly.pdbx_strand_id
1 'polypeptide(L)'
;MSLSMSSRKGQRALAKAAFWLLGAALVSPSRALTLRQTAEPPTKLPKWATENDLRHQPALDFDGNGCYNVPAIGCDKRVSEGLYEGSGEWQGCRDEADLDNSNVYSRQRCNNGWCAYMYDYYFEKDYAVGPGTGHRHDWEHIIVLVPDDSTVQKIVCASAHGGYDCKNANEVRWHNEVHPKIVYHKDGPSTHAFRFANAADDELENHKKEWQLADLVSWNGFPTSDHRNILENHNFGSASFGIGHQFADNLGKLVDWQCSKLANGQVICTNPLLLIEFDKDIDEGSPGNLPPNNGCNPPSDPEPEPEPERPDLRVLPLGDSITNGFGSSSDAGYRGYFYNLATEVHNVVDMIGSVRSGDAEDADHEGHNGAIIDEISGYAERVLPQRPNVVLLHAGTNDMGSDAGAAGAVNRLMSLVDMIIAKCPDATVLVARIIPSTSTSMQARTNAFNDGIENAINARADDGKKVLLIRMDEAVSTADLIDGLHPNDLGYIIMATNWWNGVQRAFENGWIEDPVAGQPPDNGGGGVVCGTVPTWIPQGTIASGGGLGSAALENNVTGVFMADIDGDGRDDYLHVSENGEVYMYWNIGKAPDEGPNAGKVQWQSIGVIASGGGAQGHQVHFADIDGDGRSEFIWVKDSGSATVWWNRGFASDGQVKVIWGPGAGEEIATGIGDGQGVRFADMNGDGKADFIHLADNGAATLYINQGRRETGGWGWWNWGVIASGVGTSRENIRFADLNGDGRDDYIAVDSATGGLNAWYNRGPQSQNWAAVAPLVWWNPGSIASGVSYLPNWSTSNMVTFGDLNGDSRDEYLYIGIEDSSVYAFLNGC
;
A
#
# COMPACT_ATOMS: atom_id res chain seq x y z
N MET A 1 12.11 30.16 -48.83
CA MET A 1 12.94 31.30 -49.33
C MET A 1 11.98 32.30 -49.95
N SER A 2 11.81 33.57 -49.57
CA SER A 2 12.63 34.54 -48.86
C SER A 2 11.70 35.65 -48.31
N LEU A 3 11.93 36.05 -47.05
CA LEU A 3 12.02 37.43 -46.49
C LEU A 3 11.66 38.62 -47.40
N SER A 4 11.25 39.81 -46.96
CA SER A 4 10.91 40.47 -45.69
C SER A 4 10.81 41.99 -46.01
N MET A 5 10.09 42.75 -45.18
CA MET A 5 10.24 44.20 -44.92
C MET A 5 9.77 45.22 -45.99
N SER A 6 8.76 46.06 -45.68
CA SER A 6 8.84 47.34 -44.91
C SER A 6 9.08 48.53 -45.85
N SER A 7 8.47 49.72 -45.77
CA SER A 7 7.37 50.31 -45.01
C SER A 7 7.18 51.77 -45.49
N ARG A 8 6.03 52.39 -45.12
CA ARG A 8 5.87 53.81 -44.72
C ARG A 8 6.05 54.86 -45.85
N LYS A 9 5.44 56.05 -45.86
CA LYS A 9 4.74 56.95 -44.89
C LYS A 9 4.08 58.03 -45.76
N GLY A 10 2.93 58.59 -45.42
CA GLY A 10 2.80 59.73 -44.50
C GLY A 10 1.69 60.65 -45.04
N GLN A 11 0.82 61.23 -44.22
CA GLN A 11 0.96 62.53 -43.54
C GLN A 11 -0.39 62.77 -42.81
N ARG A 12 -0.56 63.53 -41.72
CA ARG A 12 0.26 64.47 -40.93
C ARG A 12 -0.43 64.68 -39.57
N ALA A 13 0.38 64.94 -38.55
CA ALA A 13 0.00 65.23 -37.17
C ALA A 13 0.06 66.73 -36.85
N LEU A 14 -0.48 67.12 -35.68
CA LEU A 14 0.01 68.07 -34.65
C LEU A 14 -1.16 68.35 -33.67
N ALA A 15 -1.05 68.40 -32.33
CA ALA A 15 0.05 68.36 -31.37
C ALA A 15 -0.53 68.05 -29.95
N LYS A 16 0.05 67.12 -29.15
CA LYS A 16 0.94 67.29 -27.95
C LYS A 16 0.19 67.62 -26.64
N ALA A 17 0.45 67.04 -25.45
CA ALA A 17 1.64 66.36 -24.86
C ALA A 17 1.20 65.40 -23.69
N ALA A 18 1.78 64.19 -23.50
CA ALA A 18 2.91 63.79 -22.60
C ALA A 18 2.54 63.63 -21.09
N PHE A 19 2.99 62.67 -20.26
CA PHE A 19 3.88 61.49 -20.34
C PHE A 19 3.72 60.61 -19.05
N TRP A 20 3.69 59.27 -19.22
CA TRP A 20 4.16 58.10 -18.42
C TRP A 20 4.23 58.01 -16.87
N LEU A 21 3.77 56.85 -16.34
CA LEU A 21 4.58 55.85 -15.60
C LEU A 21 3.86 54.47 -15.50
N LEU A 22 4.65 53.39 -15.52
CA LEU A 22 4.28 51.98 -15.33
C LEU A 22 3.85 51.68 -13.88
N GLY A 23 2.93 50.72 -13.71
CA GLY A 23 2.65 50.07 -12.42
C GLY A 23 1.59 48.98 -12.56
N ALA A 24 1.99 47.73 -12.33
CA ALA A 24 1.10 46.57 -12.23
C ALA A 24 0.43 46.54 -10.85
N ALA A 25 -0.88 46.31 -10.79
CA ALA A 25 -1.59 45.70 -9.65
C ALA A 25 -3.05 45.38 -10.01
N LEU A 26 -3.39 44.08 -9.87
CA LEU A 26 -4.64 43.52 -9.34
C LEU A 26 -5.98 43.98 -9.93
N VAL A 27 -6.56 43.13 -10.78
CA VAL A 27 -8.02 43.01 -10.90
C VAL A 27 -8.37 41.55 -10.61
N SER A 28 -8.87 41.31 -9.41
CA SER A 28 -9.46 40.04 -8.98
C SER A 28 -10.57 39.63 -9.96
N PRO A 29 -10.71 38.34 -10.32
CA PRO A 29 -11.94 37.88 -10.95
C PRO A 29 -13.05 38.04 -9.92
N SER A 30 -13.98 38.94 -10.22
CA SER A 30 -15.18 39.13 -9.41
C SER A 30 -16.01 37.84 -9.51
N ARG A 31 -16.23 37.17 -8.37
CA ARG A 31 -17.29 36.17 -8.20
C ARG A 31 -18.58 36.77 -8.77
N ALA A 32 -19.11 36.18 -9.83
CA ALA A 32 -20.50 36.40 -10.20
C ALA A 32 -21.35 35.71 -9.13
N LEU A 33 -21.72 36.47 -8.09
CA LEU A 33 -22.70 36.04 -7.11
C LEU A 33 -24.07 36.04 -7.82
N THR A 34 -24.47 34.89 -8.34
CA THR A 34 -25.85 34.68 -8.78
C THR A 34 -26.72 34.71 -7.52
N LEU A 35 -27.71 35.62 -7.45
CA LEU A 35 -28.62 35.70 -6.31
C LEU A 35 -29.40 34.37 -6.17
N ARG A 36 -29.02 33.52 -5.20
CA ARG A 36 -29.86 32.43 -4.69
C ARG A 36 -31.09 33.07 -4.02
N GLN A 37 -32.29 32.66 -4.40
CA GLN A 37 -33.55 33.29 -3.94
C GLN A 37 -33.99 32.81 -2.53
N THR A 38 -33.23 31.89 -1.92
CA THR A 38 -33.37 31.35 -0.54
C THR A 38 -31.98 31.01 0.03
N ALA A 39 -31.92 30.69 1.33
CA ALA A 39 -30.67 30.39 2.04
C ALA A 39 -29.98 29.12 1.48
N GLU A 40 -28.64 29.09 1.50
CA GLU A 40 -27.84 27.90 1.15
C GLU A 40 -28.26 26.69 1.98
N PRO A 41 -28.15 25.45 1.43
CA PRO A 41 -28.45 24.25 2.17
C PRO A 41 -27.61 24.18 3.44
N PRO A 42 -28.09 23.48 4.49
CA PRO A 42 -27.30 23.23 5.69
C PRO A 42 -25.95 22.57 5.36
N THR A 43 -24.97 22.79 6.22
CA THR A 43 -23.72 22.02 6.17
C THR A 43 -24.02 20.56 6.43
N LYS A 44 -23.38 19.68 5.66
CA LYS A 44 -23.56 18.25 5.77
C LYS A 44 -23.28 17.74 7.18
N LEU A 45 -24.11 16.78 7.60
CA LEU A 45 -23.82 15.97 8.77
C LEU A 45 -22.56 15.12 8.49
N PRO A 46 -21.74 14.86 9.52
CA PRO A 46 -20.62 13.93 9.39
C PRO A 46 -21.11 12.56 8.93
N LYS A 47 -20.30 11.89 8.10
CA LYS A 47 -20.53 10.48 7.74
C LYS A 47 -20.61 9.63 9.01
N TRP A 48 -21.73 8.95 9.20
CA TRP A 48 -22.00 8.13 10.39
C TRP A 48 -22.88 6.93 10.04
N ALA A 49 -22.26 5.90 9.46
CA ALA A 49 -22.99 4.76 8.94
C ALA A 49 -22.43 3.40 9.39
N THR A 50 -23.28 2.38 9.39
CA THR A 50 -22.85 0.98 9.59
C THR A 50 -22.05 0.51 8.39
N GLU A 51 -21.19 -0.50 8.58
CA GLU A 51 -20.42 -1.10 7.47
C GLU A 51 -21.33 -1.62 6.35
N ASN A 52 -22.45 -2.26 6.70
CA ASN A 52 -23.40 -2.81 5.72
C ASN A 52 -24.14 -1.70 4.94
N ASP A 53 -24.50 -0.60 5.61
CA ASP A 53 -25.05 0.58 4.94
C ASP A 53 -24.04 1.19 3.96
N LEU A 54 -22.74 1.20 4.27
CA LEU A 54 -21.71 1.67 3.34
C LEU A 54 -21.49 0.70 2.18
N ARG A 55 -21.43 -0.60 2.47
CA ARG A 55 -21.20 -1.68 1.50
C ARG A 55 -22.24 -1.73 0.37
N HIS A 56 -23.46 -1.28 0.63
CA HIS A 56 -24.58 -1.37 -0.31
C HIS A 56 -25.04 0.00 -0.84
N GLN A 57 -24.33 1.08 -0.51
CA GLN A 57 -24.67 2.44 -0.93
C GLN A 57 -24.70 2.56 -2.47
N PRO A 58 -25.76 3.12 -3.07
CA PRO A 58 -25.78 3.44 -4.49
C PRO A 58 -24.80 4.54 -4.86
N ALA A 59 -24.11 4.38 -6.00
CA ALA A 59 -23.25 5.40 -6.57
C ALA A 59 -24.04 6.21 -7.59
N LEU A 60 -24.07 7.53 -7.43
CA LEU A 60 -24.92 8.40 -8.23
C LEU A 60 -24.17 9.09 -9.38
N ASP A 61 -24.87 9.26 -10.49
CA ASP A 61 -24.62 10.36 -11.43
C ASP A 61 -25.91 11.18 -11.61
N PHE A 62 -25.79 12.35 -12.23
CA PHE A 62 -26.88 13.30 -12.40
C PHE A 62 -26.87 13.82 -13.81
N ASP A 63 -27.97 13.58 -14.53
CA ASP A 63 -28.18 14.22 -15.84
C ASP A 63 -28.09 15.76 -15.63
N GLY A 64 -27.58 16.49 -16.62
CA GLY A 64 -27.34 17.95 -16.59
C GLY A 64 -28.60 18.81 -16.43
N ASN A 65 -29.73 18.18 -16.10
CA ASN A 65 -31.07 18.75 -16.02
C ASN A 65 -31.67 18.68 -14.59
N GLY A 66 -30.87 18.40 -13.55
CA GLY A 66 -31.34 18.37 -12.16
C GLY A 66 -30.33 18.92 -11.15
N CYS A 67 -30.79 19.09 -9.90
CA CYS A 67 -29.97 19.45 -8.74
C CYS A 67 -29.04 18.30 -8.31
N TYR A 68 -27.99 18.63 -7.55
CA TYR A 68 -27.30 17.64 -6.72
C TYR A 68 -28.06 17.39 -5.43
N ASN A 69 -27.91 16.20 -4.85
CA ASN A 69 -28.45 15.92 -3.52
C ASN A 69 -27.65 16.68 -2.47
N VAL A 70 -28.33 17.26 -1.49
CA VAL A 70 -27.72 18.09 -0.44
C VAL A 70 -28.29 17.69 0.93
N PRO A 71 -27.71 18.19 2.05
CA PRO A 71 -28.22 17.94 3.38
C PRO A 71 -29.63 18.49 3.56
N ALA A 72 -30.54 17.63 4.02
CA ALA A 72 -31.86 18.04 4.46
C ALA A 72 -31.82 18.74 5.82
N ILE A 73 -30.84 18.42 6.68
CA ILE A 73 -30.67 19.00 8.01
C ILE A 73 -29.18 19.13 8.35
N GLY A 74 -28.80 20.21 9.01
CA GLY A 74 -27.44 20.42 9.51
C GLY A 74 -27.28 20.10 11.00
N CYS A 75 -26.04 20.20 11.47
CA CYS A 75 -25.67 20.01 12.87
C CYS A 75 -26.39 20.95 13.86
N ASP A 76 -26.75 22.14 13.38
CA ASP A 76 -27.52 23.17 14.10
C ASP A 76 -29.03 22.88 14.12
N LYS A 77 -29.44 21.72 13.58
CA LYS A 77 -30.84 21.30 13.39
C LYS A 77 -31.62 22.20 12.42
N ARG A 78 -30.95 23.05 11.63
CA ARG A 78 -31.59 23.81 10.55
C ARG A 78 -31.93 22.85 9.42
N VAL A 79 -33.21 22.78 9.08
CA VAL A 79 -33.70 22.05 7.90
C VAL A 79 -33.50 22.91 6.65
N SER A 80 -33.17 22.29 5.53
CA SER A 80 -33.05 22.98 4.25
C SER A 80 -34.37 23.66 3.87
N GLU A 81 -34.31 24.93 3.48
CA GLU A 81 -35.47 25.71 3.04
C GLU A 81 -35.92 25.35 1.61
N GLY A 82 -35.11 24.56 0.88
CA GLY A 82 -35.31 24.24 -0.52
C GLY A 82 -35.20 25.46 -1.43
N LEU A 83 -35.37 25.24 -2.73
CA LEU A 83 -35.34 26.27 -3.77
C LEU A 83 -36.73 26.52 -4.36
N TYR A 84 -36.93 27.75 -4.83
CA TYR A 84 -38.13 28.12 -5.56
C TYR A 84 -38.08 27.60 -7.00
N GLU A 85 -39.18 26.99 -7.47
CA GLU A 85 -39.33 26.37 -8.80
C GLU A 85 -39.09 27.34 -9.97
N GLY A 86 -39.32 28.64 -9.78
CA GLY A 86 -39.13 29.65 -10.83
C GLY A 86 -37.67 30.03 -11.12
N SER A 87 -36.70 29.43 -10.42
CA SER A 87 -35.27 29.67 -10.64
C SER A 87 -34.74 29.00 -11.92
N GLY A 88 -35.51 28.11 -12.55
CA GLY A 88 -35.12 27.29 -13.69
C GLY A 88 -34.75 25.87 -13.25
N GLU A 89 -34.33 25.03 -14.20
CA GLU A 89 -34.15 23.59 -14.03
C GLU A 89 -33.02 23.21 -13.03
N TRP A 90 -31.78 23.65 -13.27
CA TRP A 90 -30.60 23.34 -12.44
C TRP A 90 -30.03 24.58 -11.72
N GLN A 91 -30.54 25.77 -12.03
CA GLN A 91 -29.97 27.01 -11.52
C GLN A 91 -30.06 27.07 -9.99
N GLY A 92 -28.89 27.28 -9.36
CA GLY A 92 -28.76 27.52 -7.93
C GLY A 92 -28.72 26.27 -7.04
N CYS A 93 -28.65 25.05 -7.61
CA CYS A 93 -28.51 23.78 -6.88
C CYS A 93 -27.60 22.76 -7.59
N ARG A 94 -26.79 23.21 -8.54
CA ARG A 94 -25.90 22.36 -9.33
C ARG A 94 -24.57 23.08 -9.55
N ASP A 95 -23.81 23.22 -8.48
CA ASP A 95 -22.42 23.62 -8.52
C ASP A 95 -21.53 22.63 -7.72
N GLU A 96 -20.22 22.76 -7.87
CA GLU A 96 -19.26 21.88 -7.20
C GLU A 96 -19.37 21.94 -5.67
N ALA A 97 -19.75 23.10 -5.10
CA ALA A 97 -19.89 23.26 -3.66
C ALA A 97 -21.12 22.53 -3.12
N ASP A 98 -22.23 22.52 -3.85
CA ASP A 98 -23.39 21.68 -3.55
C ASP A 98 -22.98 20.19 -3.57
N LEU A 99 -22.15 19.77 -4.54
CA LEU A 99 -21.68 18.39 -4.65
C LEU A 99 -20.76 17.98 -3.48
N ASP A 100 -19.83 18.85 -3.08
CA ASP A 100 -18.97 18.65 -1.89
C ASP A 100 -19.76 18.56 -0.59
N ASN A 101 -20.89 19.28 -0.55
CA ASN A 101 -21.82 19.34 0.57
C ASN A 101 -23.00 18.41 0.32
N SER A 102 -22.76 17.12 0.07
CA SER A 102 -23.80 16.10 -0.14
C SER A 102 -23.94 15.19 1.08
N ASN A 103 -25.18 14.88 1.48
CA ASN A 103 -25.49 13.76 2.39
C ASN A 103 -26.42 12.77 1.72
N VAL A 104 -26.38 11.53 2.23
CA VAL A 104 -27.37 10.48 2.02
C VAL A 104 -27.73 9.88 3.36
N TYR A 105 -28.97 9.42 3.51
CA TYR A 105 -29.46 8.84 4.76
C TYR A 105 -29.89 7.40 4.50
N SER A 106 -29.64 6.48 5.43
CA SER A 106 -30.12 5.10 5.26
C SER A 106 -30.95 4.57 6.43
N ARG A 107 -31.81 3.60 6.14
CA ARG A 107 -32.47 2.76 7.14
C ARG A 107 -32.63 1.35 6.58
N GLN A 108 -32.42 0.36 7.45
CA GLN A 108 -32.40 -1.04 7.06
C GLN A 108 -33.53 -1.83 7.72
N ARG A 109 -33.96 -2.92 7.08
CA ARG A 109 -34.80 -3.97 7.67
C ARG A 109 -34.32 -5.33 7.22
N CYS A 110 -34.02 -6.23 8.16
CA CYS A 110 -33.72 -7.63 7.85
C CYS A 110 -34.74 -8.56 8.46
N ASN A 111 -35.36 -9.40 7.63
CA ASN A 111 -36.16 -10.53 8.08
C ASN A 111 -36.42 -11.50 6.91
N ASN A 112 -36.87 -12.71 7.22
CA ASN A 112 -37.29 -13.71 6.23
C ASN A 112 -36.25 -14.03 5.14
N GLY A 113 -34.95 -14.04 5.48
CA GLY A 113 -33.89 -14.37 4.54
C GLY A 113 -33.40 -13.19 3.69
N TRP A 114 -33.82 -11.96 3.99
CA TRP A 114 -33.47 -10.76 3.23
C TRP A 114 -33.22 -9.54 4.12
N CYS A 115 -32.32 -8.68 3.67
CA CYS A 115 -32.07 -7.35 4.22
C CYS A 115 -32.36 -6.28 3.16
N ALA A 116 -33.31 -5.39 3.43
CA ALA A 116 -33.56 -4.18 2.67
C ALA A 116 -32.74 -3.01 3.22
N TYR A 117 -31.88 -2.41 2.39
CA TYR A 117 -31.16 -1.18 2.69
C TYR A 117 -31.77 -0.05 1.86
N MET A 118 -32.51 0.85 2.50
CA MET A 118 -33.12 2.01 1.82
C MET A 118 -32.26 3.24 2.03
N TYR A 119 -31.86 3.89 0.94
CA TYR A 119 -31.06 5.11 0.89
C TYR A 119 -31.93 6.26 0.41
N ASP A 120 -31.98 7.35 1.15
CA ASP A 120 -32.83 8.52 0.94
C ASP A 120 -31.98 9.74 0.60
N TYR A 121 -32.34 10.43 -0.48
CA TYR A 121 -31.60 11.55 -1.05
C TYR A 121 -32.51 12.77 -1.13
N TYR A 122 -32.06 13.88 -0.57
CA TYR A 122 -32.79 15.14 -0.58
C TYR A 122 -32.25 16.08 -1.64
N PHE A 123 -33.15 16.65 -2.44
CA PHE A 123 -32.85 17.71 -3.40
C PHE A 123 -33.64 18.97 -3.04
N GLU A 124 -33.09 20.15 -3.31
CA GLU A 124 -33.72 21.39 -2.87
C GLU A 124 -35.03 21.71 -3.63
N LYS A 125 -35.22 21.13 -4.82
CA LYS A 125 -36.41 21.28 -5.65
C LYS A 125 -36.51 20.12 -6.64
N ASP A 126 -37.73 19.91 -7.11
CA ASP A 126 -38.06 19.11 -8.27
C ASP A 126 -38.68 20.01 -9.35
N TYR A 127 -38.02 20.10 -10.51
CA TYR A 127 -38.43 20.96 -11.61
C TYR A 127 -39.13 20.18 -12.73
N ALA A 128 -40.39 20.53 -13.01
CA ALA A 128 -41.16 20.04 -14.15
C ALA A 128 -41.58 21.17 -15.12
N VAL A 129 -41.84 20.83 -16.40
CA VAL A 129 -42.15 21.83 -17.44
C VAL A 129 -43.64 22.18 -17.44
N GLY A 130 -44.01 23.28 -16.75
CA GLY A 130 -45.37 23.81 -16.74
C GLY A 130 -45.65 24.72 -15.54
N PRO A 131 -46.65 25.64 -15.59
CA PRO A 131 -47.01 26.45 -14.44
C PRO A 131 -47.59 25.58 -13.32
N GLY A 132 -46.89 25.46 -12.18
CA GLY A 132 -47.35 24.72 -10.99
C GLY A 132 -47.21 23.20 -11.07
N THR A 133 -46.28 22.68 -11.89
CA THR A 133 -46.05 21.23 -12.05
C THR A 133 -44.79 20.72 -11.33
N GLY A 134 -43.90 21.58 -10.87
CA GLY A 134 -42.77 21.20 -10.00
C GLY A 134 -43.11 21.38 -8.52
N HIS A 135 -42.15 21.12 -7.64
CA HIS A 135 -42.26 21.44 -6.22
C HIS A 135 -40.92 21.86 -5.60
N ARG A 136 -41.01 22.73 -4.60
CA ARG A 136 -39.92 22.92 -3.63
C ARG A 136 -39.73 21.62 -2.84
N HIS A 137 -38.46 21.28 -2.60
CA HIS A 137 -38.01 20.02 -2.01
C HIS A 137 -38.23 18.82 -2.94
N ASP A 138 -37.32 17.86 -2.86
CA ASP A 138 -37.51 16.53 -3.42
C ASP A 138 -36.87 15.49 -2.50
N TRP A 139 -37.48 14.32 -2.44
CA TRP A 139 -36.97 13.18 -1.69
C TRP A 139 -37.16 11.93 -2.54
N GLU A 140 -36.03 11.37 -2.98
CA GLU A 140 -36.00 10.15 -3.77
C GLU A 140 -35.16 9.11 -3.05
N HIS A 141 -35.51 7.83 -3.22
CA HIS A 141 -34.86 6.76 -2.47
C HIS A 141 -34.67 5.48 -3.28
N ILE A 142 -33.56 4.80 -2.97
CA ILE A 142 -33.13 3.58 -3.63
C ILE A 142 -33.10 2.47 -2.58
N ILE A 143 -33.65 1.30 -2.89
CA ILE A 143 -33.63 0.14 -2.01
C ILE A 143 -32.73 -0.93 -2.61
N VAL A 144 -31.76 -1.41 -1.84
CA VAL A 144 -30.94 -2.57 -2.18
C VAL A 144 -31.39 -3.73 -1.28
N LEU A 145 -32.01 -4.74 -1.90
CA LEU A 145 -32.43 -5.99 -1.25
C LEU A 145 -31.31 -7.01 -1.38
N VAL A 146 -30.79 -7.44 -0.24
CA VAL A 146 -29.67 -8.39 -0.15
C VAL A 146 -30.19 -9.68 0.49
N PRO A 147 -30.09 -10.83 -0.18
CA PRO A 147 -30.51 -12.11 0.41
C PRO A 147 -29.46 -12.62 1.40
N ASP A 148 -29.91 -13.35 2.42
CA ASP A 148 -29.05 -14.11 3.34
C ASP A 148 -28.39 -15.30 2.62
N ASP A 149 -29.08 -15.86 1.62
CA ASP A 149 -28.56 -16.90 0.72
C ASP A 149 -27.82 -16.24 -0.44
N SER A 150 -26.49 -16.33 -0.43
CA SER A 150 -25.60 -15.75 -1.44
C SER A 150 -25.77 -16.34 -2.85
N THR A 151 -26.48 -17.47 -3.00
CA THR A 151 -26.83 -18.03 -4.31
C THR A 151 -27.98 -17.29 -4.99
N VAL A 152 -28.72 -16.49 -4.21
CA VAL A 152 -29.77 -15.61 -4.69
C VAL A 152 -29.16 -14.24 -5.00
N GLN A 153 -29.55 -13.64 -6.12
CA GLN A 153 -29.01 -12.34 -6.52
C GLN A 153 -29.65 -11.22 -5.70
N LYS A 154 -28.87 -10.15 -5.47
CA LYS A 154 -29.41 -8.89 -4.95
C LYS A 154 -30.47 -8.33 -5.91
N ILE A 155 -31.39 -7.56 -5.37
CA ILE A 155 -32.36 -6.79 -6.16
C ILE A 155 -32.17 -5.32 -5.82
N VAL A 156 -32.12 -4.47 -6.83
CA VAL A 156 -32.00 -3.02 -6.65
C VAL A 156 -33.29 -2.39 -7.15
N CYS A 157 -33.86 -1.47 -6.38
CA CYS A 157 -35.12 -0.80 -6.66
C CYS A 157 -34.92 0.72 -6.61
N ALA A 158 -35.08 1.40 -7.74
CA ALA A 158 -34.96 2.85 -7.85
C ALA A 158 -36.34 3.49 -7.80
N SER A 159 -36.55 4.53 -6.97
CA SER A 159 -37.83 5.23 -6.90
C SER A 159 -38.12 6.02 -8.18
N ALA A 160 -39.38 5.96 -8.61
CA ALA A 160 -39.91 6.77 -9.70
C ALA A 160 -41.39 7.05 -9.46
N HIS A 161 -41.75 8.33 -9.32
CA HIS A 161 -43.13 8.82 -9.21
C HIS A 161 -43.99 8.09 -8.16
N GLY A 162 -43.40 7.78 -7.01
CA GLY A 162 -44.07 7.11 -5.89
C GLY A 162 -44.13 5.58 -5.96
N GLY A 163 -43.55 4.96 -7.00
CA GLY A 163 -43.31 3.52 -7.13
C GLY A 163 -41.81 3.19 -7.25
N TYR A 164 -41.49 1.94 -7.60
CA TYR A 164 -40.11 1.48 -7.79
C TYR A 164 -39.92 0.73 -9.12
N ASP A 165 -38.84 1.02 -9.84
CA ASP A 165 -38.30 0.15 -10.88
C ASP A 165 -37.25 -0.78 -10.23
N CYS A 166 -37.54 -2.08 -10.21
CA CYS A 166 -36.69 -3.09 -9.56
C CYS A 166 -36.03 -4.01 -10.58
N LYS A 167 -34.73 -4.26 -10.41
CA LYS A 167 -33.90 -5.11 -11.26
C LYS A 167 -33.06 -6.08 -10.44
N ASN A 168 -32.84 -7.28 -10.98
CA ASN A 168 -31.87 -8.20 -10.40
C ASN A 168 -30.45 -7.66 -10.61
N ALA A 169 -29.51 -8.08 -9.77
CA ALA A 169 -28.14 -7.58 -9.80
C ALA A 169 -27.46 -7.71 -11.17
N ASN A 170 -27.75 -8.78 -11.91
CA ASN A 170 -27.22 -9.01 -13.26
C ASN A 170 -27.77 -8.06 -14.34
N GLU A 171 -28.86 -7.33 -14.07
CA GLU A 171 -29.46 -6.33 -14.94
C GLU A 171 -29.01 -4.89 -14.58
N VAL A 172 -28.17 -4.76 -13.54
CA VAL A 172 -27.68 -3.49 -12.98
C VAL A 172 -26.20 -3.32 -13.33
N ARG A 173 -25.80 -2.08 -13.63
CA ARG A 173 -24.38 -1.71 -13.79
C ARG A 173 -23.81 -1.32 -12.42
N TRP A 174 -22.56 -1.67 -12.16
CA TRP A 174 -21.94 -1.52 -10.84
C TRP A 174 -20.71 -0.61 -10.90
N HIS A 175 -20.52 0.19 -9.85
CA HIS A 175 -19.32 0.97 -9.58
C HIS A 175 -18.51 0.22 -8.52
N ASN A 176 -17.23 -0.02 -8.83
CA ASN A 176 -16.32 -0.85 -8.03
C ASN A 176 -16.95 -2.21 -7.67
N GLU A 177 -17.77 -2.76 -8.57
CA GLU A 177 -18.45 -4.07 -8.46
C GLU A 177 -19.46 -4.21 -7.31
N VAL A 178 -19.56 -3.24 -6.40
CA VAL A 178 -20.37 -3.34 -5.17
C VAL A 178 -21.48 -2.30 -5.06
N HIS A 179 -21.35 -1.14 -5.72
CA HIS A 179 -22.31 -0.05 -5.65
C HIS A 179 -23.18 0.00 -6.92
N PRO A 180 -24.51 -0.09 -6.85
CA PRO A 180 -25.34 0.02 -8.05
C PRO A 180 -25.25 1.44 -8.61
N LYS A 181 -25.00 1.56 -9.92
CA LYS A 181 -24.94 2.83 -10.64
C LYS A 181 -26.35 3.32 -10.95
N ILE A 182 -26.78 4.39 -10.28
CA ILE A 182 -28.10 4.99 -10.43
C ILE A 182 -27.93 6.44 -10.89
N VAL A 183 -28.78 6.88 -11.81
CA VAL A 183 -28.77 8.24 -12.34
C VAL A 183 -30.03 8.97 -11.87
N TYR A 184 -29.84 10.15 -11.27
CA TYR A 184 -30.93 11.09 -11.04
C TYR A 184 -31.17 11.90 -12.31
N HIS A 185 -32.39 11.83 -12.83
CA HIS A 185 -32.73 12.44 -14.11
C HIS A 185 -34.13 13.01 -14.13
N LYS A 186 -34.40 13.82 -15.15
CA LYS A 186 -35.74 14.28 -15.47
C LYS A 186 -36.48 13.30 -16.37
N ASP A 187 -37.67 12.87 -15.94
CA ASP A 187 -38.51 11.96 -16.74
C ASP A 187 -39.42 12.74 -17.72
N GLY A 188 -38.83 13.13 -18.85
CA GLY A 188 -39.54 13.86 -19.91
C GLY A 188 -40.08 15.23 -19.45
N PRO A 189 -41.36 15.57 -19.70
CA PRO A 189 -41.95 16.82 -19.23
C PRO A 189 -42.34 16.80 -17.74
N SER A 190 -42.21 15.65 -17.07
CA SER A 190 -42.59 15.42 -15.67
C SER A 190 -41.53 15.90 -14.67
N THR A 191 -41.71 15.48 -13.42
CA THR A 191 -40.80 15.51 -12.27
C THR A 191 -39.57 14.63 -12.44
N HIS A 192 -38.59 14.78 -11.56
CA HIS A 192 -37.39 13.94 -11.54
C HIS A 192 -37.70 12.54 -11.00
N ALA A 193 -36.79 11.60 -11.30
CA ALA A 193 -36.83 10.23 -10.80
C ALA A 193 -35.43 9.61 -10.86
N PHE A 194 -35.23 8.52 -10.11
CA PHE A 194 -34.07 7.67 -10.32
C PHE A 194 -34.28 6.70 -11.50
N ARG A 195 -33.20 6.43 -12.23
CA ARG A 195 -33.13 5.35 -13.22
C ARG A 195 -31.82 4.59 -13.09
N PHE A 196 -31.80 3.36 -13.58
CA PHE A 196 -30.56 2.62 -13.73
C PHE A 196 -29.66 3.25 -14.80
N ALA A 197 -28.36 3.29 -14.54
CA ALA A 197 -27.37 3.72 -15.52
C ALA A 197 -27.37 2.80 -16.76
N ASN A 198 -27.05 3.37 -17.91
CA ASN A 198 -26.77 2.70 -19.16
C ASN A 198 -25.33 3.03 -19.62
N ALA A 199 -24.93 2.56 -20.80
CA ALA A 199 -23.56 2.75 -21.29
C ALA A 199 -23.19 4.20 -21.60
N ALA A 200 -24.16 5.06 -21.94
CA ALA A 200 -23.91 6.48 -22.20
C ALA A 200 -23.55 7.25 -20.92
N ASP A 201 -24.04 6.78 -19.76
CA ASP A 201 -23.80 7.41 -18.46
C ASP A 201 -22.38 7.13 -17.92
N ASP A 202 -21.49 6.48 -18.68
CA ASP A 202 -20.06 6.45 -18.37
C ASP A 202 -19.38 7.80 -18.72
N GLU A 203 -20.02 8.65 -19.54
CA GLU A 203 -19.64 10.05 -19.74
C GLU A 203 -20.20 10.95 -18.63
N LEU A 204 -19.64 10.79 -17.42
CA LEU A 204 -20.16 11.41 -16.19
C LEU A 204 -20.39 12.92 -16.30
N GLU A 205 -21.60 13.36 -15.94
CA GLU A 205 -22.05 14.73 -16.18
C GLU A 205 -21.89 15.65 -14.96
N ASN A 206 -21.54 15.09 -13.80
CA ASN A 206 -21.26 15.89 -12.60
C ASN A 206 -19.93 16.67 -12.68
N HIS A 207 -19.72 17.61 -11.75
CA HIS A 207 -18.56 18.51 -11.73
C HIS A 207 -17.23 17.78 -11.48
N LYS A 208 -17.25 16.66 -10.74
CA LYS A 208 -16.05 15.89 -10.38
C LYS A 208 -15.67 14.81 -11.39
N LYS A 209 -16.55 14.48 -12.33
CA LYS A 209 -16.35 13.42 -13.33
C LYS A 209 -16.08 12.05 -12.71
N GLU A 210 -16.75 11.78 -11.58
CA GLU A 210 -16.68 10.50 -10.86
C GLU A 210 -18.09 10.06 -10.41
N TRP A 211 -18.31 8.76 -10.24
CA TRP A 211 -19.54 8.24 -9.62
C TRP A 211 -19.56 8.64 -8.15
N GLN A 212 -20.63 9.29 -7.70
CA GLN A 212 -20.68 9.96 -6.40
C GLN A 212 -21.17 9.05 -5.28
N LEU A 213 -20.35 8.93 -4.23
CA LEU A 213 -20.71 8.32 -2.94
C LEU A 213 -20.72 9.41 -1.87
N ALA A 214 -21.89 9.99 -1.62
CA ALA A 214 -22.05 11.05 -0.62
C ALA A 214 -21.85 10.54 0.82
N ASP A 215 -21.56 11.47 1.75
CA ASP A 215 -21.42 11.13 3.17
C ASP A 215 -22.72 10.56 3.73
N LEU A 216 -22.68 9.29 4.11
CA LEU A 216 -23.83 8.50 4.53
C LEU A 216 -24.08 8.58 6.04
N VAL A 217 -25.34 8.78 6.43
CA VAL A 217 -25.80 8.76 7.82
C VAL A 217 -26.87 7.67 7.98
N SER A 218 -26.53 6.60 8.70
CA SER A 218 -27.49 5.54 9.04
C SER A 218 -28.58 6.07 9.98
N TRP A 219 -29.73 5.40 10.04
CA TRP A 219 -30.84 5.77 10.91
C TRP A 219 -30.40 5.92 12.37
N ASN A 220 -29.68 4.94 12.89
CA ASN A 220 -29.14 5.01 14.25
C ASN A 220 -27.90 5.92 14.36
N GLY A 221 -27.33 6.37 13.24
CA GLY A 221 -26.16 7.22 13.13
C GLY A 221 -26.44 8.73 13.14
N PHE A 222 -27.72 9.16 13.07
CA PHE A 222 -28.04 10.57 13.25
C PHE A 222 -27.47 11.12 14.59
N PRO A 223 -26.93 12.35 14.62
CA PRO A 223 -26.25 12.88 15.80
C PRO A 223 -27.06 12.82 17.10
N THR A 224 -28.37 13.04 17.00
CA THR A 224 -29.32 12.87 18.10
C THR A 224 -30.67 12.42 17.57
N SER A 225 -31.51 11.81 18.41
CA SER A 225 -32.91 11.52 18.07
C SER A 225 -33.68 12.77 17.61
N ASP A 226 -33.36 13.95 18.15
CA ASP A 226 -33.98 15.20 17.70
C ASP A 226 -33.79 15.50 16.21
N HIS A 227 -32.64 15.15 15.61
CA HIS A 227 -32.41 15.41 14.18
C HIS A 227 -33.37 14.58 13.34
N ARG A 228 -33.53 13.29 13.69
CA ARG A 228 -34.50 12.40 13.06
C ARG A 228 -35.92 12.90 13.27
N ASN A 229 -36.29 13.20 14.52
CA ASN A 229 -37.62 13.67 14.85
C ASN A 229 -37.95 14.97 14.10
N ILE A 230 -36.98 15.87 13.92
CA ILE A 230 -37.19 17.10 13.14
C ILE A 230 -37.46 16.77 11.68
N LEU A 231 -36.66 15.92 11.03
CA LEU A 231 -36.90 15.50 9.65
C LEU A 231 -38.23 14.76 9.49
N GLU A 232 -38.56 13.84 10.38
CA GLU A 232 -39.82 13.09 10.37
C GLU A 232 -41.06 13.98 10.51
N ASN A 233 -40.96 15.06 11.30
CA ASN A 233 -42.07 15.97 11.56
C ASN A 233 -42.05 17.22 10.64
N HIS A 234 -41.04 17.37 9.79
CA HIS A 234 -40.94 18.52 8.89
C HIS A 234 -41.88 18.35 7.70
N ASN A 235 -42.56 19.43 7.33
CA ASN A 235 -43.44 19.44 6.15
C ASN A 235 -42.64 19.88 4.91
N PHE A 236 -42.15 18.92 4.14
CA PHE A 236 -41.47 19.13 2.86
C PHE A 236 -42.43 19.36 1.68
N GLY A 237 -43.71 19.68 1.94
CA GLY A 237 -44.70 19.94 0.91
C GLY A 237 -45.10 18.67 0.17
N SER A 238 -44.74 18.60 -1.12
CA SER A 238 -45.04 17.43 -1.97
C SER A 238 -44.02 16.30 -1.81
N ALA A 239 -42.83 16.59 -1.28
CA ALA A 239 -41.79 15.61 -1.03
C ALA A 239 -41.92 15.02 0.38
N SER A 240 -41.35 13.84 0.59
CA SER A 240 -41.43 13.17 1.89
C SER A 240 -40.21 12.32 2.21
N PHE A 241 -39.73 12.45 3.45
CA PHE A 241 -38.63 11.67 4.02
C PHE A 241 -39.00 10.18 4.10
N GLY A 242 -38.47 9.40 3.15
CA GLY A 242 -38.87 8.02 2.84
C GLY A 242 -38.42 7.00 3.88
N ILE A 243 -37.32 7.25 4.59
CA ILE A 243 -36.82 6.37 5.65
C ILE A 243 -37.38 6.68 7.05
N GLY A 244 -38.21 7.72 7.17
CA GLY A 244 -38.91 8.09 8.41
C GLY A 244 -40.16 7.24 8.68
N HIS A 245 -41.28 7.89 9.02
CA HIS A 245 -42.57 7.23 9.19
C HIS A 245 -43.06 6.46 7.95
N GLN A 246 -42.59 6.82 6.74
CA GLN A 246 -42.97 6.16 5.49
C GLN A 246 -42.16 4.89 5.19
N PHE A 247 -41.13 4.56 5.98
CA PHE A 247 -40.24 3.43 5.70
C PHE A 247 -40.99 2.11 5.51
N ALA A 248 -41.91 1.82 6.43
CA ALA A 248 -42.79 0.65 6.39
C ALA A 248 -43.67 0.61 5.12
N ASP A 249 -44.28 1.74 4.78
CA ASP A 249 -45.16 1.86 3.60
C ASP A 249 -44.37 1.71 2.30
N ASN A 250 -43.16 2.27 2.26
CA ASN A 250 -42.24 2.18 1.13
C ASN A 250 -41.75 0.74 0.90
N LEU A 251 -41.40 0.00 1.96
CA LEU A 251 -41.13 -1.44 1.84
C LEU A 251 -42.36 -2.22 1.35
N GLY A 252 -43.56 -1.81 1.77
CA GLY A 252 -44.81 -2.43 1.31
C GLY A 252 -45.09 -2.27 -0.19
N LYS A 253 -44.59 -1.20 -0.83
CA LYS A 253 -44.76 -0.96 -2.27
C LYS A 253 -43.93 -1.91 -3.15
N LEU A 254 -42.87 -2.52 -2.61
CA LEU A 254 -42.04 -3.49 -3.32
C LEU A 254 -42.81 -4.74 -3.76
N VAL A 255 -43.92 -5.05 -3.08
CA VAL A 255 -44.76 -6.23 -3.31
C VAL A 255 -45.73 -6.04 -4.50
N ASP A 256 -45.94 -4.80 -4.98
CA ASP A 256 -47.11 -4.46 -5.82
C ASP A 256 -46.78 -4.20 -7.31
N TRP A 257 -45.51 -4.03 -7.69
CA TRP A 257 -45.13 -3.48 -9.02
C TRP A 257 -45.48 -4.36 -10.24
N GLN A 258 -45.60 -5.69 -10.10
CA GLN A 258 -45.91 -6.59 -11.23
C GLN A 258 -47.23 -7.35 -11.10
N CYS A 259 -48.09 -6.91 -10.18
CA CYS A 259 -49.35 -7.56 -9.88
C CYS A 259 -50.53 -6.78 -10.49
N SER A 260 -51.18 -7.36 -11.49
CA SER A 260 -52.41 -6.81 -12.08
C SER A 260 -53.64 -7.34 -11.35
N LYS A 261 -54.47 -6.44 -10.80
CA LYS A 261 -55.77 -6.80 -10.21
C LYS A 261 -56.83 -6.88 -11.32
N LEU A 262 -57.31 -8.08 -11.60
CA LEU A 262 -58.41 -8.32 -12.52
C LEU A 262 -59.71 -7.74 -11.96
N ALA A 263 -60.67 -7.43 -12.84
CA ALA A 263 -61.98 -6.87 -12.49
C ALA A 263 -62.82 -7.74 -11.52
N ASN A 264 -62.46 -9.01 -11.34
CA ASN A 264 -63.08 -9.95 -10.40
C ASN A 264 -62.40 -9.96 -9.01
N GLY A 265 -61.40 -9.09 -8.78
CA GLY A 265 -60.65 -9.01 -7.53
C GLY A 265 -59.45 -9.96 -7.42
N GLN A 266 -59.22 -10.80 -8.43
CA GLN A 266 -58.07 -11.70 -8.48
C GLN A 266 -56.80 -10.96 -8.89
N VAL A 267 -55.70 -11.17 -8.16
CA VAL A 267 -54.40 -10.57 -8.45
C VAL A 267 -53.55 -11.57 -9.24
N ILE A 268 -53.01 -11.15 -10.39
CA ILE A 268 -52.10 -11.96 -11.21
C ILE A 268 -50.76 -11.22 -11.29
N CYS A 269 -49.70 -11.89 -10.84
CA CYS A 269 -48.33 -11.35 -10.88
C CYS A 269 -47.52 -12.09 -11.96
N THR A 270 -46.81 -11.35 -12.82
CA THR A 270 -46.08 -11.92 -13.98
C THR A 270 -44.69 -12.45 -13.64
N ASN A 271 -44.18 -12.19 -12.44
CA ASN A 271 -42.89 -12.68 -11.97
C ASN A 271 -43.01 -13.06 -10.49
N PRO A 272 -42.78 -14.32 -10.09
CA PRO A 272 -42.97 -14.77 -8.71
C PRO A 272 -41.88 -14.29 -7.72
N LEU A 273 -41.03 -13.35 -8.10
CA LEU A 273 -39.77 -13.04 -7.41
C LEU A 273 -39.87 -12.12 -6.18
N LEU A 274 -41.01 -11.52 -5.85
CA LEU A 274 -41.10 -10.66 -4.65
C LEU A 274 -42.37 -10.94 -3.84
N LEU A 275 -42.31 -11.99 -3.03
CA LEU A 275 -43.10 -12.15 -1.80
C LEU A 275 -42.15 -12.02 -0.60
N ILE A 276 -41.31 -10.99 -0.60
CA ILE A 276 -40.47 -10.69 0.57
C ILE A 276 -41.34 -9.89 1.53
N GLU A 277 -41.84 -10.55 2.57
CA GLU A 277 -42.60 -9.89 3.63
C GLU A 277 -41.63 -9.28 4.66
N PHE A 278 -41.64 -7.95 4.76
CA PHE A 278 -40.91 -7.23 5.79
C PHE A 278 -41.79 -6.96 7.03
N ASP A 279 -41.23 -7.17 8.21
CA ASP A 279 -41.88 -6.89 9.50
C ASP A 279 -41.92 -5.39 9.72
N LYS A 280 -42.93 -4.77 9.10
CA LYS A 280 -43.11 -3.32 9.05
C LYS A 280 -43.40 -2.66 10.41
N ASP A 281 -43.79 -3.45 11.41
CA ASP A 281 -44.16 -2.98 12.74
C ASP A 281 -43.00 -3.01 13.75
N ILE A 282 -41.86 -3.58 13.36
CA ILE A 282 -40.65 -3.59 14.19
C ILE A 282 -39.84 -2.34 13.86
N ASP A 283 -39.24 -1.67 14.85
CA ASP A 283 -38.29 -0.58 14.63
C ASP A 283 -36.93 -0.95 15.23
N GLU A 284 -36.00 -1.38 14.38
CA GLU A 284 -34.62 -1.71 14.77
C GLU A 284 -33.63 -0.62 14.32
N GLY A 285 -34.11 0.39 13.58
CA GLY A 285 -33.26 1.34 12.88
C GLY A 285 -32.34 0.67 11.86
N SER A 286 -31.09 1.15 11.74
CA SER A 286 -30.03 0.45 11.01
C SER A 286 -29.25 -0.44 11.99
N PRO A 287 -29.47 -1.77 11.99
CA PRO A 287 -28.77 -2.69 12.88
C PRO A 287 -27.32 -2.89 12.42
N GLY A 288 -26.42 -3.07 13.39
CA GLY A 288 -24.99 -3.22 13.15
C GLY A 288 -24.16 -2.35 14.10
N ASN A 289 -22.86 -2.57 14.13
CA ASN A 289 -21.94 -1.73 14.89
C ASN A 289 -21.82 -0.38 14.18
N LEU A 290 -22.32 0.68 14.83
CA LEU A 290 -21.99 2.04 14.44
C LEU A 290 -20.64 2.43 15.05
N PRO A 291 -19.81 3.20 14.34
CA PRO A 291 -18.63 3.80 14.95
C PRO A 291 -19.05 4.73 16.13
N PRO A 292 -18.15 5.06 17.08
CA PRO A 292 -18.47 5.85 18.27
C PRO A 292 -19.02 7.25 17.97
N ASN A 293 -20.32 7.50 18.16
CA ASN A 293 -21.02 8.74 17.74
C ASN A 293 -20.50 10.03 18.39
N ASN A 294 -19.76 10.84 17.63
CA ASN A 294 -19.23 12.15 18.04
C ASN A 294 -20.25 13.30 17.84
N GLY A 295 -21.39 13.01 17.22
CA GLY A 295 -22.51 13.93 17.04
C GLY A 295 -22.21 15.12 16.11
N CYS A 296 -22.88 16.24 16.39
CA CYS A 296 -22.77 17.51 15.66
C CYS A 296 -21.50 18.31 15.96
N ASN A 297 -20.65 17.75 16.81
CA ASN A 297 -19.27 18.16 16.93
C ASN A 297 -18.49 17.20 16.02
N PRO A 298 -18.39 17.48 14.70
CA PRO A 298 -17.23 16.95 14.02
C PRO A 298 -16.05 17.40 14.89
N PRO A 299 -15.14 16.48 15.24
CA PRO A 299 -13.97 16.87 16.00
C PRO A 299 -13.40 18.14 15.34
N SER A 300 -13.22 19.22 16.11
CA SER A 300 -12.75 20.50 15.59
C SER A 300 -11.30 20.34 15.20
N ASP A 301 -10.98 19.68 14.06
CA ASP A 301 -9.68 19.04 13.80
C ASP A 301 -8.91 18.85 15.12
N PRO A 302 -9.30 17.89 15.99
CA PRO A 302 -8.38 17.47 17.00
C PRO A 302 -7.12 17.13 16.22
N GLU A 303 -6.01 17.68 16.66
CA GLU A 303 -4.75 16.99 16.43
C GLU A 303 -5.05 15.52 16.75
N PRO A 304 -4.97 14.61 15.74
CA PRO A 304 -5.65 13.34 15.80
C PRO A 304 -5.25 12.65 17.10
N GLU A 305 -6.22 12.30 17.96
CA GLU A 305 -5.93 11.19 18.85
C GLU A 305 -5.63 10.02 17.91
N PRO A 306 -4.46 9.40 18.03
CA PRO A 306 -4.02 8.43 17.05
C PRO A 306 -5.11 7.37 16.92
N GLU A 307 -5.47 7.02 15.67
CA GLU A 307 -6.11 5.72 15.43
C GLU A 307 -5.33 4.68 16.26
N PRO A 308 -5.99 3.70 16.91
CA PRO A 308 -5.25 2.60 17.52
C PRO A 308 -4.30 2.11 16.43
N GLU A 309 -2.99 2.27 16.69
CA GLU A 309 -1.95 2.09 15.71
C GLU A 309 -2.20 0.71 15.09
N ARG A 310 -2.55 0.69 13.79
CA ARG A 310 -2.87 -0.57 13.14
C ARG A 310 -1.58 -1.37 13.14
N PRO A 311 -1.59 -2.59 13.70
CA PRO A 311 -0.38 -3.35 13.86
C PRO A 311 0.23 -3.60 12.49
N ASP A 312 1.55 -3.60 12.47
CA ASP A 312 2.32 -3.98 11.31
C ASP A 312 1.92 -5.40 10.88
N LEU A 313 1.91 -5.69 9.57
CA LEU A 313 1.57 -7.03 9.09
C LEU A 313 2.83 -7.75 8.61
N ARG A 314 3.20 -8.86 9.27
CA ARG A 314 4.12 -9.86 8.73
C ARG A 314 3.31 -11.05 8.24
N VAL A 315 3.08 -11.08 6.93
CA VAL A 315 2.15 -11.97 6.25
C VAL A 315 2.92 -13.13 5.61
N LEU A 316 2.55 -14.36 5.93
CA LEU A 316 3.06 -15.56 5.26
C LEU A 316 2.01 -16.12 4.30
N PRO A 317 2.09 -15.86 2.98
CA PRO A 317 1.33 -16.60 1.98
C PRO A 317 1.88 -18.02 1.87
N LEU A 318 1.13 -19.02 2.32
CA LEU A 318 1.56 -20.40 2.41
C LEU A 318 0.65 -21.31 1.59
N GLY A 319 1.22 -22.05 0.64
CA GLY A 319 0.40 -22.93 -0.18
C GLY A 319 1.09 -23.59 -1.36
N ASP A 320 0.27 -23.98 -2.32
CA ASP A 320 0.68 -24.65 -3.56
C ASP A 320 0.87 -23.66 -4.74
N SER A 321 0.70 -24.14 -5.98
CA SER A 321 0.85 -23.36 -7.21
C SER A 321 -0.08 -22.15 -7.28
N ILE A 322 -1.24 -22.19 -6.63
CA ILE A 322 -2.17 -21.06 -6.59
C ILE A 322 -1.59 -19.95 -5.70
N THR A 323 -0.87 -20.29 -4.62
CA THR A 323 -0.16 -19.30 -3.80
C THR A 323 1.12 -18.81 -4.48
N ASN A 324 1.79 -19.68 -5.25
CA ASN A 324 2.93 -19.28 -6.07
C ASN A 324 2.57 -18.17 -7.08
N GLY A 325 1.35 -18.24 -7.63
CA GLY A 325 0.83 -17.29 -8.62
C GLY A 325 0.77 -17.86 -10.03
N PHE A 326 0.86 -19.18 -10.17
CA PHE A 326 0.90 -19.86 -11.46
C PHE A 326 -0.32 -19.52 -12.32
N GLY A 327 -0.07 -19.10 -13.57
CA GLY A 327 -1.11 -18.76 -14.54
C GLY A 327 -1.61 -17.32 -14.48
N SER A 328 -1.11 -16.50 -13.55
CA SER A 328 -1.30 -15.04 -13.58
C SER A 328 -0.37 -14.38 -14.60
N SER A 329 -0.74 -13.20 -15.09
CA SER A 329 0.11 -12.41 -16.00
C SER A 329 1.35 -11.83 -15.31
N SER A 330 1.30 -11.66 -14.00
CA SER A 330 2.35 -11.10 -13.14
C SER A 330 3.28 -12.13 -12.50
N ASP A 331 2.95 -13.42 -12.57
CA ASP A 331 3.53 -14.48 -11.73
C ASP A 331 3.43 -14.22 -10.19
N ALA A 332 2.68 -13.21 -9.76
CA ALA A 332 2.47 -12.86 -8.35
C ALA A 332 1.14 -13.41 -7.79
N GLY A 333 0.22 -13.82 -8.66
CA GLY A 333 -1.10 -14.34 -8.25
C GLY A 333 -1.90 -13.35 -7.40
N TYR A 334 -2.51 -13.85 -6.31
CA TYR A 334 -3.27 -12.98 -5.39
C TYR A 334 -2.37 -12.08 -4.54
N ARG A 335 -1.07 -12.38 -4.42
CA ARG A 335 -0.18 -11.75 -3.44
C ARG A 335 0.04 -10.27 -3.75
N GLY A 336 0.26 -9.92 -5.01
CA GLY A 336 0.42 -8.52 -5.43
C GLY A 336 -0.82 -7.66 -5.15
N TYR A 337 -2.01 -8.16 -5.48
CA TYR A 337 -3.27 -7.46 -5.19
C TYR A 337 -3.54 -7.35 -3.68
N PHE A 338 -3.24 -8.41 -2.93
CA PHE A 338 -3.38 -8.41 -1.47
C PHE A 338 -2.44 -7.39 -0.83
N TYR A 339 -1.17 -7.36 -1.25
CA TYR A 339 -0.17 -6.41 -0.77
C TYR A 339 -0.63 -4.96 -0.99
N ASN A 340 -1.10 -4.64 -2.19
CA ASN A 340 -1.64 -3.31 -2.49
C ASN A 340 -2.79 -2.93 -1.55
N LEU A 341 -3.78 -3.81 -1.37
CA LEU A 341 -4.90 -3.57 -0.45
C LEU A 341 -4.43 -3.39 1.00
N ALA A 342 -3.41 -4.14 1.43
CA ALA A 342 -2.90 -4.09 2.79
C ALA A 342 -2.11 -2.80 3.06
N THR A 343 -1.28 -2.36 2.12
CA THR A 343 -0.46 -1.13 2.23
C THR A 343 -1.28 0.16 2.15
N GLU A 344 -2.51 0.11 1.63
CA GLU A 344 -3.44 1.25 1.72
C GLU A 344 -3.89 1.55 3.15
N VAL A 345 -3.81 0.55 4.05
CA VAL A 345 -4.42 0.60 5.38
C VAL A 345 -3.42 0.45 6.52
N HIS A 346 -2.37 -0.35 6.36
CA HIS A 346 -1.35 -0.57 7.39
C HIS A 346 -0.07 0.16 7.03
N ASN A 347 0.59 0.74 8.04
CA ASN A 347 1.84 1.47 7.87
C ASN A 347 2.98 0.56 7.38
N VAL A 348 2.90 -0.73 7.71
CA VAL A 348 3.88 -1.77 7.40
C VAL A 348 3.17 -3.04 6.94
N VAL A 349 3.56 -3.54 5.77
CA VAL A 349 3.22 -4.87 5.28
C VAL A 349 4.51 -5.51 4.78
N ASP A 350 4.81 -6.68 5.35
CA ASP A 350 6.00 -7.50 5.11
C ASP A 350 5.50 -8.90 4.71
N MET A 351 5.59 -9.22 3.43
CA MET A 351 5.29 -10.55 2.92
C MET A 351 6.54 -11.41 3.15
N ILE A 352 6.36 -12.60 3.69
CA ILE A 352 7.49 -13.45 4.09
C ILE A 352 7.39 -14.86 3.53
N GLY A 353 8.53 -15.51 3.43
CA GLY A 353 8.69 -16.87 2.93
C GLY A 353 10.11 -17.13 2.46
N SER A 354 10.35 -18.28 1.84
CA SER A 354 11.65 -18.66 1.26
C SER A 354 11.64 -18.64 -0.27
N VAL A 355 10.48 -18.37 -0.88
CA VAL A 355 10.30 -18.27 -2.34
C VAL A 355 10.03 -16.81 -2.69
N ARG A 356 10.70 -16.32 -3.73
CA ARG A 356 10.46 -15.01 -4.32
C ARG A 356 10.11 -15.15 -5.81
N SER A 357 8.90 -14.76 -6.19
CA SER A 357 8.49 -14.75 -7.60
C SER A 357 7.36 -13.76 -7.88
N GLY A 358 7.27 -13.32 -9.13
CA GLY A 358 6.26 -12.36 -9.60
C GLY A 358 6.71 -10.90 -9.50
N ASP A 359 5.89 -9.99 -10.04
CA ASP A 359 6.16 -8.54 -10.13
C ASP A 359 5.57 -7.69 -8.98
N ALA A 360 5.20 -8.31 -7.86
CA ALA A 360 4.75 -7.59 -6.67
C ALA A 360 5.92 -6.81 -6.03
N GLU A 361 5.62 -5.64 -5.43
CA GLU A 361 6.64 -4.83 -4.72
C GLU A 361 7.30 -5.64 -3.60
N ASP A 362 6.49 -6.38 -2.84
CA ASP A 362 6.95 -7.46 -1.99
C ASP A 362 6.53 -8.82 -2.59
N ALA A 363 7.53 -9.51 -3.13
CA ALA A 363 7.35 -10.73 -3.91
C ALA A 363 7.59 -12.01 -3.10
N ASP A 364 7.77 -11.93 -1.79
CA ASP A 364 8.10 -13.09 -0.94
C ASP A 364 6.86 -13.90 -0.55
N HIS A 365 7.03 -15.22 -0.46
CA HIS A 365 5.98 -16.18 -0.15
C HIS A 365 6.53 -17.58 0.09
N GLU A 366 5.64 -18.49 0.54
CA GLU A 366 5.91 -19.91 0.69
C GLU A 366 4.93 -20.73 -0.17
N GLY A 367 4.84 -20.34 -1.45
CA GLY A 367 3.98 -20.98 -2.46
C GLY A 367 4.77 -21.92 -3.37
N HIS A 368 4.47 -23.21 -3.32
CA HIS A 368 5.25 -24.25 -4.00
C HIS A 368 4.45 -24.98 -5.08
N ASN A 369 4.89 -24.86 -6.33
CA ASN A 369 4.20 -25.47 -7.46
C ASN A 369 4.09 -27.00 -7.32
N GLY A 370 2.86 -27.51 -7.38
CA GLY A 370 2.56 -28.95 -7.31
C GLY A 370 2.62 -29.57 -5.91
N ALA A 371 2.92 -28.80 -4.86
CA ALA A 371 3.08 -29.33 -3.52
C ALA A 371 1.75 -29.82 -2.91
N ILE A 372 1.79 -30.99 -2.26
CA ILE A 372 0.69 -31.49 -1.41
C ILE A 372 0.85 -30.99 0.04
N ILE A 373 -0.19 -31.14 0.86
CA ILE A 373 -0.20 -30.63 2.25
C ILE A 373 1.01 -31.10 3.07
N ASP A 374 1.45 -32.36 2.92
CA ASP A 374 2.61 -32.89 3.68
C ASP A 374 3.91 -32.16 3.32
N GLU A 375 4.10 -31.78 2.05
CA GLU A 375 5.28 -31.04 1.60
C GLU A 375 5.19 -29.58 2.05
N ILE A 376 4.02 -28.95 1.91
CA ILE A 376 3.74 -27.60 2.43
C ILE A 376 4.02 -27.53 3.93
N SER A 377 3.70 -28.58 4.69
CA SER A 377 4.01 -28.67 6.11
C SER A 377 5.52 -28.65 6.40
N GLY A 378 6.31 -29.36 5.58
CA GLY A 378 7.77 -29.34 5.69
C GLY A 378 8.40 -28.00 5.29
N TYR A 379 7.80 -27.29 4.34
CA TYR A 379 8.18 -25.94 3.95
C TYR A 379 7.85 -24.92 5.06
N ALA A 380 6.62 -24.95 5.56
CA ALA A 380 6.16 -24.13 6.67
C ALA A 380 7.06 -24.27 7.90
N GLU A 381 7.46 -25.49 8.27
CA GLU A 381 8.33 -25.73 9.43
C GLU A 381 9.64 -24.92 9.39
N ARG A 382 10.21 -24.69 8.20
CA ARG A 382 11.47 -23.96 8.00
C ARG A 382 11.30 -22.44 8.04
N VAL A 383 10.13 -21.94 7.67
CA VAL A 383 9.87 -20.48 7.59
C VAL A 383 9.11 -19.91 8.78
N LEU A 384 8.42 -20.75 9.58
CA LEU A 384 7.75 -20.31 10.81
C LEU A 384 8.68 -19.63 11.84
N PRO A 385 10.00 -19.88 11.91
CA PRO A 385 10.91 -19.06 12.70
C PRO A 385 10.88 -17.57 12.35
N GLN A 386 10.43 -17.16 11.15
CA GLN A 386 10.23 -15.76 10.77
C GLN A 386 9.09 -15.07 11.54
N ARG A 387 8.31 -15.83 12.31
CA ARG A 387 7.25 -15.32 13.20
C ARG A 387 6.21 -14.44 12.46
N PRO A 388 5.50 -14.96 11.45
CA PRO A 388 4.33 -14.25 10.90
C PRO A 388 3.32 -13.93 12.01
N ASN A 389 2.67 -12.78 11.92
CA ASN A 389 1.46 -12.49 12.69
C ASN A 389 0.17 -12.74 11.87
N VAL A 390 0.29 -12.90 10.55
CA VAL A 390 -0.80 -13.31 9.66
C VAL A 390 -0.32 -14.44 8.76
N VAL A 391 -1.09 -15.52 8.66
CA VAL A 391 -0.80 -16.62 7.72
C VAL A 391 -1.99 -16.81 6.78
N LEU A 392 -1.76 -16.72 5.48
CA LEU A 392 -2.74 -16.98 4.43
C LEU A 392 -2.52 -18.41 3.91
N LEU A 393 -3.29 -19.38 4.41
CA LEU A 393 -3.08 -20.80 4.13
C LEU A 393 -4.04 -21.32 3.05
N HIS A 394 -3.51 -21.55 1.84
CA HIS A 394 -4.21 -22.22 0.74
C HIS A 394 -3.52 -23.53 0.36
N ALA A 395 -3.93 -24.64 0.97
CA ALA A 395 -3.29 -25.94 0.78
C ALA A 395 -4.32 -27.08 0.61
N GLY A 396 -4.02 -28.00 -0.30
CA GLY A 396 -4.82 -29.21 -0.55
C GLY A 396 -5.27 -29.40 -1.98
N THR A 397 -5.02 -28.44 -2.88
CA THR A 397 -5.41 -28.53 -4.29
C THR A 397 -4.79 -29.76 -4.95
N ASN A 398 -3.49 -29.99 -4.76
CA ASN A 398 -2.80 -31.14 -5.35
C ASN A 398 -3.23 -32.48 -4.72
N ASP A 399 -3.57 -32.50 -3.43
CA ASP A 399 -4.12 -33.70 -2.77
C ASP A 399 -5.42 -34.17 -3.46
N MET A 400 -6.26 -33.24 -3.92
CA MET A 400 -7.54 -33.56 -4.58
C MET A 400 -7.38 -34.14 -6.00
N GLY A 401 -6.16 -34.19 -6.53
CA GLY A 401 -5.86 -34.82 -7.82
C GLY A 401 -6.10 -36.34 -7.85
N SER A 402 -6.17 -37.01 -6.70
CA SER A 402 -6.43 -38.46 -6.62
C SER A 402 -7.18 -38.86 -5.34
N ASP A 403 -7.83 -40.04 -5.34
CA ASP A 403 -8.49 -40.57 -4.15
C ASP A 403 -7.50 -40.88 -3.01
N ALA A 404 -6.28 -41.31 -3.37
CA ALA A 404 -5.22 -41.59 -2.41
C ALA A 404 -4.71 -40.30 -1.74
N GLY A 405 -4.58 -39.22 -2.53
CA GLY A 405 -4.26 -37.89 -2.01
C GLY A 405 -5.36 -37.36 -1.10
N ALA A 406 -6.63 -37.40 -1.52
CA ALA A 406 -7.73 -36.88 -0.70
C ALA A 406 -7.94 -37.63 0.62
N ALA A 407 -7.58 -38.92 0.69
CA ALA A 407 -7.69 -39.72 1.90
C ALA A 407 -6.85 -39.11 3.05
N GLY A 408 -7.53 -38.62 4.09
CA GLY A 408 -6.90 -38.05 5.29
C GLY A 408 -6.36 -36.62 5.13
N ALA A 409 -6.62 -35.95 4.00
CA ALA A 409 -6.13 -34.60 3.72
C ALA A 409 -6.55 -33.57 4.79
N VAL A 410 -7.79 -33.64 5.28
CA VAL A 410 -8.29 -32.74 6.35
C VAL A 410 -7.41 -32.86 7.61
N ASN A 411 -7.06 -34.08 8.02
CA ASN A 411 -6.22 -34.29 9.21
C ASN A 411 -4.81 -33.75 9.03
N ARG A 412 -4.25 -33.86 7.82
CA ARG A 412 -2.93 -33.30 7.50
C ARG A 412 -2.96 -31.77 7.52
N LEU A 413 -3.98 -31.15 6.92
CA LEU A 413 -4.13 -29.69 6.94
C LEU A 413 -4.30 -29.19 8.38
N MET A 414 -5.11 -29.87 9.18
CA MET A 414 -5.31 -29.52 10.58
C MET A 414 -4.03 -29.69 11.41
N SER A 415 -3.20 -30.70 11.11
CA SER A 415 -1.88 -30.86 11.77
C SER A 415 -0.93 -29.72 11.40
N LEU A 416 -0.97 -29.23 10.16
CA LEU A 416 -0.23 -28.05 9.72
C LEU A 416 -0.72 -26.79 10.45
N VAL A 417 -2.03 -26.56 10.52
CA VAL A 417 -2.63 -25.45 11.29
C VAL A 417 -2.19 -25.50 12.75
N ASP A 418 -2.25 -26.68 13.39
CA ASP A 418 -1.84 -26.84 14.78
C ASP A 418 -0.33 -26.59 14.97
N MET A 419 0.51 -26.96 14.00
CA MET A 419 1.94 -26.64 14.00
C MET A 419 2.17 -25.13 13.93
N ILE A 420 1.47 -24.43 13.03
CA ILE A 420 1.57 -22.97 12.87
C ILE A 420 1.17 -22.29 14.18
N ILE A 421 0.04 -22.67 14.78
CA ILE A 421 -0.41 -22.13 16.08
C ILE A 421 0.61 -22.41 17.19
N ALA A 422 1.21 -23.60 17.21
CA ALA A 422 2.18 -23.97 18.23
C ALA A 422 3.51 -23.20 18.08
N LYS A 423 3.98 -23.01 16.86
CA LYS A 423 5.25 -22.31 16.57
C LYS A 423 5.10 -20.79 16.54
N CYS A 424 3.92 -20.28 16.21
CA CYS A 424 3.57 -18.85 16.11
C CYS A 424 2.25 -18.56 16.84
N PRO A 425 2.20 -18.63 18.18
CA PRO A 425 0.98 -18.40 18.97
C PRO A 425 0.41 -16.99 18.84
N ASP A 426 1.23 -16.03 18.38
CA ASP A 426 0.81 -14.64 18.17
C ASP A 426 0.17 -14.44 16.77
N ALA A 427 0.25 -15.45 15.90
CA ALA A 427 -0.29 -15.39 14.56
C ALA A 427 -1.81 -15.63 14.52
N THR A 428 -2.47 -14.90 13.61
CA THR A 428 -3.78 -15.28 13.10
C THR A 428 -3.61 -16.14 11.86
N VAL A 429 -4.23 -17.32 11.84
CA VAL A 429 -4.17 -18.26 10.70
C VAL A 429 -5.48 -18.23 9.94
N LEU A 430 -5.46 -17.69 8.72
CA LEU A 430 -6.60 -17.67 7.82
C LEU A 430 -6.51 -18.89 6.90
N VAL A 431 -7.49 -19.78 6.96
CA VAL A 431 -7.47 -21.08 6.28
C VAL A 431 -8.52 -21.12 5.19
N ALA A 432 -8.10 -21.35 3.95
CA ALA A 432 -9.01 -21.43 2.82
C ALA A 432 -9.78 -22.76 2.79
N ARG A 433 -11.09 -22.70 2.53
CA ARG A 433 -11.75 -23.69 1.68
C ARG A 433 -11.24 -23.45 0.26
N ILE A 434 -10.58 -24.44 -0.35
CA ILE A 434 -9.85 -24.26 -1.61
C ILE A 434 -10.80 -24.08 -2.80
N ILE A 435 -10.35 -23.33 -3.81
CA ILE A 435 -11.12 -22.96 -5.01
C ILE A 435 -11.63 -24.18 -5.82
N PRO A 436 -12.67 -24.01 -6.68
CA PRO A 436 -13.20 -25.10 -7.51
C PRO A 436 -12.26 -25.57 -8.63
N SER A 437 -12.56 -26.73 -9.21
CA SER A 437 -11.94 -27.28 -10.41
C SER A 437 -13.00 -27.70 -11.42
N THR A 438 -12.71 -27.55 -12.72
CA THR A 438 -13.61 -28.02 -13.79
C THR A 438 -13.64 -29.55 -13.92
N SER A 439 -12.68 -30.27 -13.31
CA SER A 439 -12.66 -31.73 -13.28
C SER A 439 -13.69 -32.27 -12.30
N THR A 440 -14.74 -32.94 -12.79
CA THR A 440 -15.84 -33.44 -11.95
C THR A 440 -15.39 -34.35 -10.81
N SER A 441 -14.39 -35.22 -11.04
CA SER A 441 -13.90 -36.13 -9.99
C SER A 441 -13.08 -35.40 -8.93
N MET A 442 -12.29 -34.41 -9.35
CA MET A 442 -11.53 -33.55 -8.45
C MET A 442 -12.47 -32.65 -7.64
N GLN A 443 -13.45 -32.01 -8.28
CA GLN A 443 -14.46 -31.17 -7.62
C GLN A 443 -15.23 -31.93 -6.54
N ALA A 444 -15.62 -33.18 -6.80
CA ALA A 444 -16.29 -34.00 -5.79
C ALA A 444 -15.41 -34.23 -4.54
N ARG A 445 -14.10 -34.41 -4.73
CA ARG A 445 -13.13 -34.52 -3.63
C ARG A 445 -12.92 -33.16 -2.93
N THR A 446 -12.78 -32.08 -3.69
CA THR A 446 -12.68 -30.71 -3.18
C THR A 446 -13.87 -30.34 -2.30
N ASN A 447 -15.11 -30.65 -2.72
CA ASN A 447 -16.30 -30.40 -1.90
C ASN A 447 -16.23 -31.14 -0.56
N ALA A 448 -15.92 -32.45 -0.60
CA ALA A 448 -15.80 -33.26 0.61
C ALA A 448 -14.66 -32.79 1.53
N PHE A 449 -13.55 -32.31 0.95
CA PHE A 449 -12.43 -31.72 1.68
C PHE A 449 -12.82 -30.39 2.35
N ASN A 450 -13.41 -29.46 1.61
CA ASN A 450 -13.86 -28.16 2.10
C ASN A 450 -14.91 -28.28 3.22
N ASP A 451 -15.87 -29.20 3.10
CA ASP A 451 -16.85 -29.49 4.16
C ASP A 451 -16.18 -30.01 5.44
N GLY A 452 -15.08 -30.76 5.30
CA GLY A 452 -14.27 -31.22 6.42
C GLY A 452 -13.47 -30.11 7.10
N ILE A 453 -12.93 -29.16 6.33
CA ILE A 453 -12.18 -27.99 6.85
C ILE A 453 -13.07 -27.13 7.74
N GLU A 454 -14.25 -26.79 7.27
CA GLU A 454 -15.16 -25.89 7.98
C GLU A 454 -15.47 -26.38 9.40
N ASN A 455 -15.84 -27.64 9.54
CA ASN A 455 -16.10 -28.25 10.84
C ASN A 455 -14.86 -28.23 11.76
N ALA A 456 -13.68 -28.47 11.20
CA ALA A 456 -12.44 -28.57 11.97
C ALA A 456 -11.85 -27.21 12.38
N ILE A 457 -12.05 -26.16 11.57
CA ILE A 457 -11.65 -24.79 11.89
C ILE A 457 -12.61 -24.19 12.91
N ASN A 458 -13.93 -24.39 12.77
CA ASN A 458 -14.92 -23.93 13.74
C ASN A 458 -14.63 -24.49 15.14
N ALA A 459 -14.29 -25.78 15.24
CA ALA A 459 -13.90 -26.40 16.51
C ALA A 459 -12.65 -25.73 17.16
N ARG A 460 -11.66 -25.32 16.36
CA ARG A 460 -10.47 -24.61 16.86
C ARG A 460 -10.78 -23.18 17.29
N ALA A 461 -11.66 -22.49 16.56
CA ALA A 461 -12.14 -21.17 16.93
C ALA A 461 -12.93 -21.23 18.25
N ASP A 462 -13.79 -22.24 18.44
CA ASP A 462 -14.52 -22.49 19.69
C ASP A 462 -13.58 -22.77 20.88
N ASP A 463 -12.42 -23.38 20.63
CA ASP A 463 -11.33 -23.57 21.60
C ASP A 463 -10.48 -22.30 21.84
N GLY A 464 -10.87 -21.16 21.24
CA GLY A 464 -10.24 -19.86 21.42
C GLY A 464 -8.95 -19.66 20.62
N LYS A 465 -8.70 -20.47 19.58
CA LYS A 465 -7.57 -20.26 18.67
C LYS A 465 -7.87 -19.12 17.70
N LYS A 466 -6.85 -18.30 17.39
CA LYS A 466 -6.90 -17.22 16.38
C LYS A 466 -6.88 -17.80 14.96
N VAL A 467 -7.94 -18.55 14.60
CA VAL A 467 -8.09 -19.14 13.27
C VAL A 467 -9.38 -18.66 12.60
N LEU A 468 -9.32 -18.38 11.30
CA LEU A 468 -10.46 -17.90 10.54
C LEU A 468 -10.64 -18.70 9.25
N LEU A 469 -11.85 -19.18 9.01
CA LEU A 469 -12.20 -19.86 7.76
C LEU A 469 -12.43 -18.83 6.65
N ILE A 470 -11.76 -19.00 5.51
CA ILE A 470 -11.95 -18.18 4.31
C ILE A 470 -12.57 -19.01 3.20
N ARG A 471 -13.75 -18.61 2.74
CA ARG A 471 -14.52 -19.34 1.72
C ARG A 471 -14.07 -18.94 0.32
N MET A 472 -12.94 -19.47 -0.15
CA MET A 472 -12.47 -19.19 -1.52
C MET A 472 -13.28 -19.94 -2.57
N ASP A 473 -13.88 -21.07 -2.21
CA ASP A 473 -14.76 -21.87 -3.07
C ASP A 473 -16.09 -21.19 -3.41
N GLU A 474 -16.54 -20.25 -2.58
CA GLU A 474 -17.74 -19.45 -2.83
C GLU A 474 -17.42 -18.13 -3.55
N ALA A 475 -16.19 -17.64 -3.41
CA ALA A 475 -15.75 -16.40 -4.05
C ALA A 475 -15.29 -16.62 -5.50
N VAL A 476 -14.50 -17.66 -5.74
CA VAL A 476 -13.92 -17.98 -7.06
C VAL A 476 -14.80 -19.00 -7.76
N SER A 477 -15.21 -18.71 -8.99
CA SER A 477 -15.99 -19.64 -9.82
C SER A 477 -15.12 -20.34 -10.86
N THR A 478 -15.65 -21.37 -11.51
CA THR A 478 -14.94 -22.05 -12.62
C THR A 478 -14.72 -21.14 -13.84
N ALA A 479 -15.44 -20.02 -13.95
CA ALA A 479 -15.22 -19.03 -15.02
C ALA A 479 -13.95 -18.20 -14.78
N ASP A 480 -13.47 -18.17 -13.55
CA ASP A 480 -12.30 -17.42 -13.10
C ASP A 480 -11.01 -18.24 -13.19
N LEU A 481 -11.07 -19.40 -13.87
CA LEU A 481 -9.94 -20.32 -14.05
C LEU A 481 -9.42 -20.27 -15.49
N ILE A 482 -8.09 -20.34 -15.66
CA ILE A 482 -7.45 -20.28 -16.98
C ILE A 482 -7.32 -21.67 -17.63
N ASP A 483 -7.06 -22.70 -16.84
CA ASP A 483 -6.84 -24.08 -17.31
C ASP A 483 -7.77 -25.10 -16.64
N GLY A 484 -8.76 -24.62 -15.89
CA GLY A 484 -9.70 -25.43 -15.13
C GLY A 484 -9.22 -25.84 -13.72
N LEU A 485 -8.06 -25.35 -13.31
CA LEU A 485 -7.52 -25.53 -11.95
C LEU A 485 -6.96 -24.22 -11.36
N HIS A 486 -6.15 -23.49 -12.13
CA HIS A 486 -5.50 -22.27 -11.69
C HIS A 486 -6.36 -21.04 -11.99
N PRO A 487 -6.45 -20.06 -11.07
CA PRO A 487 -7.11 -18.79 -11.34
C PRO A 487 -6.47 -18.04 -12.53
N ASN A 488 -7.29 -17.29 -13.26
CA ASN A 488 -6.83 -16.20 -14.09
C ASN A 488 -6.65 -14.92 -13.24
N ASP A 489 -6.21 -13.83 -13.84
CA ASP A 489 -5.96 -12.56 -13.12
C ASP A 489 -7.19 -12.08 -12.32
N LEU A 490 -8.41 -12.22 -12.87
CA LEU A 490 -9.64 -11.86 -12.16
C LEU A 490 -9.88 -12.76 -10.94
N GLY A 491 -9.69 -14.08 -11.10
CA GLY A 491 -9.78 -15.03 -9.99
C GLY A 491 -8.78 -14.72 -8.88
N TYR A 492 -7.55 -14.30 -9.23
CA TYR A 492 -6.55 -13.88 -8.25
C TYR A 492 -6.91 -12.56 -7.54
N ILE A 493 -7.52 -11.59 -8.23
CA ILE A 493 -8.06 -10.35 -7.60
C ILE A 493 -9.15 -10.70 -6.57
N ILE A 494 -10.06 -11.62 -6.93
CA ILE A 494 -11.13 -12.08 -6.04
C ILE A 494 -10.54 -12.75 -4.79
N MET A 495 -9.55 -13.64 -4.98
CA MET A 495 -8.85 -14.28 -3.87
C MET A 495 -8.18 -13.26 -2.94
N ALA A 496 -7.48 -12.28 -3.50
CA ALA A 496 -6.83 -11.21 -2.74
C ALA A 496 -7.82 -10.42 -1.89
N THR A 497 -8.96 -10.05 -2.49
CA THR A 497 -10.04 -9.33 -1.79
C THR A 497 -10.62 -10.16 -0.64
N ASN A 498 -10.80 -11.47 -0.84
CA ASN A 498 -11.36 -12.35 0.19
C ASN A 498 -10.36 -12.61 1.33
N TRP A 499 -9.06 -12.73 1.03
CA TRP A 499 -8.00 -12.75 2.04
C TRP A 499 -7.99 -11.46 2.85
N TRP A 500 -8.04 -10.31 2.17
CA TRP A 500 -8.03 -9.00 2.81
C TRP A 500 -9.23 -8.79 3.75
N ASN A 501 -10.43 -9.18 3.31
CA ASN A 501 -11.62 -9.18 4.16
C ASN A 501 -11.47 -10.10 5.38
N GLY A 502 -10.72 -11.20 5.25
CA GLY A 502 -10.36 -12.05 6.38
C GLY A 502 -9.44 -11.34 7.38
N VAL A 503 -8.41 -10.64 6.89
CA VAL A 503 -7.46 -9.89 7.72
C VAL A 503 -8.16 -8.76 8.48
N GLN A 504 -9.03 -8.01 7.80
CA GLN A 504 -9.83 -6.96 8.45
C GLN A 504 -10.72 -7.53 9.57
N ARG A 505 -11.43 -8.65 9.33
CA ARG A 505 -12.22 -9.32 10.37
C ARG A 505 -11.39 -9.80 11.56
N ALA A 506 -10.19 -10.31 11.31
CA ALA A 506 -9.29 -10.73 12.37
C ALA A 506 -8.76 -9.53 13.19
N PHE A 507 -8.44 -8.42 12.53
CA PHE A 507 -8.06 -7.17 13.19
C PHE A 507 -9.20 -6.62 14.06
N GLU A 508 -10.44 -6.58 13.54
CA GLU A 508 -11.63 -6.14 14.28
C GLU A 508 -11.91 -6.99 15.53
N ASN A 509 -11.56 -8.28 15.49
CA ASN A 509 -11.65 -9.17 16.64
C ASN A 509 -10.49 -9.00 17.65
N GLY A 510 -9.55 -8.09 17.38
CA GLY A 510 -8.34 -7.88 18.18
C GLY A 510 -7.38 -9.07 18.13
N TRP A 511 -7.38 -9.84 17.04
CA TRP A 511 -6.55 -11.04 16.92
C TRP A 511 -5.18 -10.77 16.32
N ILE A 512 -5.05 -9.68 15.56
CA ILE A 512 -3.79 -9.23 14.97
C ILE A 512 -3.18 -8.19 15.90
N GLU A 513 -1.95 -8.46 16.31
CA GLU A 513 -1.07 -7.59 17.10
C GLU A 513 0.25 -7.43 16.31
N ASP A 514 1.10 -6.48 16.69
CA ASP A 514 2.39 -6.28 16.01
C ASP A 514 3.21 -7.58 15.94
N PRO A 515 3.94 -7.80 14.84
CA PRO A 515 4.75 -8.99 14.67
C PRO A 515 5.86 -9.00 15.71
N VAL A 516 6.03 -10.13 16.36
CA VAL A 516 7.16 -10.34 17.29
C VAL A 516 8.44 -10.65 16.52
N ALA A 517 9.59 -10.42 17.14
CA ALA A 517 10.89 -10.68 16.52
C ALA A 517 11.00 -12.13 16.00
N GLY A 518 11.33 -12.26 14.71
CA GLY A 518 11.53 -13.53 14.01
C GLY A 518 13.01 -13.89 13.83
N GLN A 519 13.26 -15.02 13.17
CA GLN A 519 14.56 -15.48 12.66
C GLN A 519 14.41 -15.66 11.15
N PRO A 520 15.42 -15.33 10.33
CA PRO A 520 15.37 -15.51 8.88
C PRO A 520 15.19 -17.00 8.53
N PRO A 521 14.67 -17.32 7.33
CA PRO A 521 14.55 -18.70 6.88
C PRO A 521 15.93 -19.36 6.78
N ASP A 522 16.05 -20.59 7.29
CA ASP A 522 17.21 -21.45 7.01
C ASP A 522 17.15 -21.87 5.53
N ASN A 523 17.75 -21.07 4.63
CA ASN A 523 18.56 -21.45 3.45
C ASN A 523 18.47 -20.45 2.27
N GLY A 524 19.58 -19.72 2.03
CA GLY A 524 20.30 -19.64 0.75
C GLY A 524 19.68 -18.90 -0.44
N GLY A 525 20.17 -17.67 -0.68
CA GLY A 525 20.37 -17.11 -2.03
C GLY A 525 19.11 -16.60 -2.73
N GLY A 526 18.59 -15.47 -2.27
CA GLY A 526 17.62 -14.67 -2.98
C GLY A 526 17.42 -13.39 -2.19
N GLY A 527 17.91 -12.26 -2.72
CA GLY A 527 17.82 -10.96 -2.05
C GLY A 527 16.38 -10.61 -1.76
N VAL A 528 16.10 -10.38 -0.47
CA VAL A 528 14.79 -10.05 0.07
C VAL A 528 14.71 -8.53 0.13
N VAL A 529 13.79 -7.93 -0.64
CA VAL A 529 13.54 -6.49 -0.57
C VAL A 529 12.58 -6.22 0.60
N CYS A 530 13.07 -5.55 1.62
CA CYS A 530 12.35 -5.29 2.85
C CYS A 530 11.44 -4.06 2.72
N GLY A 531 10.13 -4.23 2.92
CA GLY A 531 9.20 -3.10 2.91
C GLY A 531 9.41 -2.09 4.04
N THR A 532 10.15 -2.42 5.12
CA THR A 532 10.13 -1.68 6.41
C THR A 532 11.45 -1.63 7.22
N VAL A 533 11.37 -1.15 8.48
CA VAL A 533 12.47 -0.97 9.44
C VAL A 533 13.22 -2.30 9.64
N PRO A 534 14.56 -2.34 9.53
CA PRO A 534 15.31 -3.58 9.66
C PRO A 534 15.16 -4.18 11.06
N THR A 535 14.94 -5.50 11.13
CA THR A 535 15.09 -6.23 12.40
C THR A 535 16.56 -6.57 12.61
N TRP A 536 17.23 -5.89 13.53
CA TRP A 536 18.65 -6.10 13.81
C TRP A 536 18.89 -7.34 14.69
N ILE A 537 19.34 -8.45 14.08
CA ILE A 537 19.58 -9.73 14.77
C ILE A 537 21.02 -9.79 15.29
N PRO A 538 21.25 -9.70 16.61
CA PRO A 538 22.60 -9.64 17.16
C PRO A 538 23.37 -10.95 16.91
N GLN A 539 24.52 -10.86 16.23
CA GLN A 539 25.46 -11.97 16.05
C GLN A 539 26.55 -12.01 17.13
N GLY A 540 26.62 -10.95 17.93
CA GLY A 540 27.74 -10.67 18.82
C GLY A 540 29.00 -10.34 18.02
N THR A 541 30.17 -10.63 18.59
CA THR A 541 31.44 -10.45 17.90
C THR A 541 31.57 -11.48 16.78
N ILE A 542 31.68 -11.00 15.53
CA ILE A 542 31.91 -11.82 14.34
C ILE A 542 33.35 -11.75 13.84
N ALA A 543 34.08 -10.69 14.20
CA ALA A 543 35.51 -10.58 14.01
C ALA A 543 36.13 -10.08 15.31
N SER A 544 37.13 -10.77 15.83
CA SER A 544 37.80 -10.44 17.10
C SER A 544 38.68 -9.18 17.03
N GLY A 545 38.59 -8.40 15.95
CA GLY A 545 39.66 -7.51 15.54
C GLY A 545 40.78 -8.31 14.89
N GLY A 546 41.66 -7.65 14.13
CA GLY A 546 42.69 -8.26 13.27
C GLY A 546 43.50 -9.34 13.99
N GLY A 547 43.00 -10.58 13.95
CA GLY A 547 43.28 -11.61 14.93
C GLY A 547 44.77 -11.86 15.06
N LEU A 548 45.34 -11.31 16.14
CA LEU A 548 46.44 -11.74 17.00
C LEU A 548 46.75 -10.52 17.89
N GLY A 549 46.79 -10.71 19.22
CA GLY A 549 47.01 -9.63 20.18
C GLY A 549 48.13 -8.68 19.75
N SER A 550 47.92 -7.39 20.03
CA SER A 550 48.86 -6.28 19.82
C SER A 550 49.23 -5.82 18.40
N ALA A 551 48.87 -6.52 17.31
CA ALA A 551 49.27 -6.08 15.96
C ALA A 551 48.41 -4.93 15.38
N ALA A 552 47.14 -4.81 15.75
CA ALA A 552 46.31 -3.64 15.41
C ALA A 552 46.86 -2.33 16.04
N LEU A 553 47.65 -2.45 17.13
CA LEU A 553 48.37 -1.36 17.76
C LEU A 553 49.75 -1.06 17.13
N GLU A 554 50.28 -1.94 16.27
CA GLU A 554 51.60 -1.75 15.62
C GLU A 554 51.52 -1.01 14.26
N ASN A 555 50.35 -0.95 13.62
CA ASN A 555 50.19 -0.44 12.26
C ASN A 555 49.35 0.85 12.11
N ASN A 556 49.01 1.52 13.23
CA ASN A 556 48.17 2.74 13.26
C ASN A 556 46.94 2.65 12.34
N VAL A 557 46.05 1.66 12.55
CA VAL A 557 44.80 1.55 11.77
C VAL A 557 43.96 2.82 11.94
N THR A 558 43.59 3.46 10.83
CA THR A 558 42.78 4.69 10.81
C THR A 558 41.40 4.49 10.18
N GLY A 559 41.15 3.34 9.53
CA GLY A 559 39.88 3.04 8.89
C GLY A 559 39.58 1.55 8.82
N VAL A 560 38.30 1.22 8.92
CA VAL A 560 37.74 -0.11 8.68
C VAL A 560 36.68 0.04 7.60
N PHE A 561 36.70 -0.87 6.62
CA PHE A 561 35.74 -0.90 5.50
C PHE A 561 35.20 -2.31 5.34
N MET A 562 33.94 -2.40 4.95
CA MET A 562 33.32 -3.57 4.36
C MET A 562 33.21 -3.30 2.85
N ALA A 563 33.68 -4.23 2.04
CA ALA A 563 33.64 -4.11 0.59
C ALA A 563 33.85 -5.47 -0.08
N ASP A 564 33.03 -5.82 -1.06
CA ASP A 564 33.18 -7.04 -1.85
C ASP A 564 34.41 -6.95 -2.76
N ILE A 565 35.53 -7.57 -2.37
CA ILE A 565 36.78 -7.51 -3.14
C ILE A 565 36.86 -8.64 -4.18
N ASP A 566 36.14 -9.74 -3.99
CA ASP A 566 36.23 -10.91 -4.88
C ASP A 566 35.07 -11.03 -5.88
N GLY A 567 33.97 -10.31 -5.63
CA GLY A 567 32.76 -10.24 -6.44
C GLY A 567 31.79 -11.37 -6.16
N ASP A 568 31.78 -11.91 -4.94
CA ASP A 568 30.91 -13.02 -4.56
C ASP A 568 29.58 -12.58 -3.91
N GLY A 569 29.38 -11.27 -3.80
CA GLY A 569 28.22 -10.62 -3.19
C GLY A 569 28.32 -10.48 -1.68
N ARG A 570 29.40 -10.96 -1.03
CA ARG A 570 29.64 -10.73 0.40
C ARG A 570 30.79 -9.78 0.61
N ASP A 571 30.58 -8.82 1.49
CA ASP A 571 31.60 -7.87 1.85
C ASP A 571 32.74 -8.50 2.65
N ASP A 572 33.94 -8.08 2.26
CA ASP A 572 35.19 -8.41 2.93
C ASP A 572 35.58 -7.37 3.96
N TYR A 573 36.24 -7.82 5.01
CA TYR A 573 36.67 -6.96 6.09
C TYR A 573 38.07 -6.41 5.83
N LEU A 574 38.16 -5.09 5.70
CA LEU A 574 39.39 -4.38 5.33
C LEU A 574 39.88 -3.47 6.46
N HIS A 575 41.18 -3.52 6.74
CA HIS A 575 41.87 -2.56 7.61
C HIS A 575 42.73 -1.62 6.78
N VAL A 576 42.59 -0.32 7.02
CA VAL A 576 43.41 0.71 6.39
C VAL A 576 44.29 1.39 7.44
N SER A 577 45.60 1.32 7.24
CA SER A 577 46.58 2.02 8.07
C SER A 577 46.61 3.53 7.80
N GLU A 578 47.24 4.29 8.69
CA GLU A 578 47.47 5.74 8.52
C GLU A 578 48.17 6.10 7.20
N ASN A 579 49.02 5.20 6.67
CA ASN A 579 49.73 5.36 5.40
C ASN A 579 48.97 4.77 4.19
N GLY A 580 47.71 4.40 4.36
CA GLY A 580 46.85 3.87 3.30
C GLY A 580 47.07 2.40 2.94
N GLU A 581 48.00 1.68 3.60
CA GLU A 581 48.13 0.22 3.39
C GLU A 581 46.84 -0.50 3.81
N VAL A 582 46.40 -1.46 2.98
CA VAL A 582 45.13 -2.16 3.11
C VAL A 582 45.38 -3.63 3.40
N TYR A 583 44.86 -4.12 4.53
CA TYR A 583 44.89 -5.53 4.91
C TYR A 583 43.50 -6.13 4.74
N MET A 584 43.40 -7.29 4.10
CA MET A 584 42.14 -7.97 3.83
C MET A 584 41.96 -9.23 4.69
N TYR A 585 40.73 -9.40 5.16
CA TYR A 585 40.22 -10.64 5.73
C TYR A 585 39.02 -11.05 4.88
N TRP A 586 39.20 -12.15 4.15
CA TRP A 586 38.24 -12.66 3.18
C TRP A 586 37.04 -13.31 3.88
N ASN A 587 35.83 -12.92 3.49
CA ASN A 587 34.58 -13.52 3.94
C ASN A 587 34.32 -14.85 3.21
N ILE A 588 34.61 -15.96 3.89
CA ILE A 588 34.43 -17.31 3.30
C ILE A 588 33.05 -17.92 3.62
N GLY A 589 32.09 -17.10 4.03
CA GLY A 589 30.71 -17.49 4.37
C GLY A 589 30.51 -17.94 5.81
N LYS A 590 29.34 -18.54 6.10
CA LYS A 590 28.93 -18.95 7.46
C LYS A 590 29.60 -20.25 7.90
N ALA A 591 29.92 -20.33 9.18
CA ALA A 591 30.38 -21.56 9.81
C ALA A 591 29.26 -22.62 9.84
N PRO A 592 29.59 -23.93 9.79
CA PRO A 592 28.61 -25.00 9.94
C PRO A 592 27.79 -24.89 11.23
N ASP A 593 26.57 -25.42 11.24
CA ASP A 593 25.57 -25.28 12.32
C ASP A 593 25.90 -26.02 13.63
N GLU A 594 27.18 -26.34 13.88
CA GLU A 594 27.64 -27.04 15.06
C GLU A 594 28.78 -26.29 15.77
N GLY A 595 28.70 -26.21 17.10
CA GLY A 595 29.74 -25.63 17.95
C GLY A 595 29.54 -24.14 18.28
N PRO A 596 30.50 -23.52 19.00
CA PRO A 596 30.35 -22.17 19.55
C PRO A 596 30.34 -21.04 18.49
N ASN A 597 30.64 -21.36 17.22
CA ASN A 597 30.67 -20.43 16.11
C ASN A 597 29.57 -20.70 15.07
N ALA A 598 28.62 -21.60 15.35
CA ALA A 598 27.57 -21.99 14.42
C ALA A 598 26.83 -20.77 13.83
N GLY A 599 26.66 -20.75 12.50
CA GLY A 599 25.97 -19.69 11.77
C GLY A 599 26.73 -18.36 11.62
N LYS A 600 27.90 -18.20 12.26
CA LYS A 600 28.69 -16.96 12.19
C LYS A 600 29.56 -16.89 10.94
N VAL A 601 29.72 -15.68 10.40
CA VAL A 601 30.68 -15.37 9.32
C VAL A 601 32.09 -15.85 9.69
N GLN A 602 32.79 -16.41 8.72
CA GLN A 602 34.17 -16.89 8.85
C GLN A 602 35.10 -16.00 8.04
N TRP A 603 36.25 -15.68 8.65
CA TRP A 603 37.25 -14.78 8.07
C TRP A 603 38.55 -15.53 7.79
N GLN A 604 39.06 -15.41 6.56
CA GLN A 604 40.39 -15.88 6.19
C GLN A 604 41.34 -14.69 6.00
N SER A 605 42.38 -14.58 6.83
CA SER A 605 43.38 -13.52 6.68
C SER A 605 44.20 -13.71 5.40
N ILE A 606 44.19 -12.67 4.54
CA ILE A 606 44.92 -12.64 3.28
C ILE A 606 46.22 -11.83 3.42
N GLY A 607 46.21 -10.79 4.26
CA GLY A 607 47.34 -9.87 4.46
C GLY A 607 47.21 -8.60 3.61
N VAL A 608 48.34 -7.96 3.28
CA VAL A 608 48.35 -6.68 2.56
C VAL A 608 47.93 -6.88 1.10
N ILE A 609 46.82 -6.28 0.70
CA ILE A 609 46.31 -6.30 -0.68
C ILE A 609 46.64 -5.01 -1.44
N ALA A 610 46.87 -3.89 -0.76
CA ALA A 610 47.30 -2.63 -1.36
C ALA A 610 48.30 -1.88 -0.46
N SER A 611 49.27 -1.20 -1.08
CA SER A 611 50.32 -0.44 -0.36
C SER A 611 49.94 1.03 -0.11
N GLY A 612 48.68 1.41 -0.37
CA GLY A 612 48.15 2.77 -0.19
C GLY A 612 48.47 3.78 -1.29
N GLY A 613 49.43 3.50 -2.18
CA GLY A 613 49.69 4.36 -3.35
C GLY A 613 50.14 5.80 -3.01
N GLY A 614 50.47 6.08 -1.73
CA GLY A 614 50.78 7.41 -1.21
C GLY A 614 49.61 8.16 -0.56
N ALA A 615 48.42 7.57 -0.53
CA ALA A 615 47.26 8.09 0.21
C ALA A 615 47.47 8.00 1.72
N GLN A 616 46.86 8.92 2.47
CA GLN A 616 46.66 8.73 3.91
C GLN A 616 45.40 7.89 4.15
N GLY A 617 45.31 7.20 5.27
CA GLY A 617 44.21 6.25 5.50
C GLY A 617 42.80 6.85 5.39
N HIS A 618 42.60 8.10 5.80
CA HIS A 618 41.31 8.81 5.66
C HIS A 618 40.97 9.23 4.22
N GLN A 619 41.92 9.09 3.29
CA GLN A 619 41.75 9.39 1.86
C GLN A 619 41.44 8.12 1.04
N VAL A 620 41.43 6.95 1.68
CA VAL A 620 41.14 5.66 1.04
C VAL A 620 39.65 5.38 1.12
N HIS A 621 39.06 4.97 0.00
CA HIS A 621 37.69 4.50 -0.11
C HIS A 621 37.63 3.23 -0.96
N PHE A 622 36.55 2.48 -0.82
CA PHE A 622 36.23 1.32 -1.64
C PHE A 622 34.79 1.43 -2.14
N ALA A 623 34.57 1.12 -3.41
CA ALA A 623 33.25 1.01 -4.03
C ALA A 623 33.38 0.40 -5.43
N ASP A 624 32.35 -0.27 -5.95
CA ASP A 624 32.30 -0.73 -7.34
C ASP A 624 32.00 0.44 -8.29
N ILE A 625 33.01 0.90 -9.01
CA ILE A 625 32.91 2.07 -9.90
C ILE A 625 32.56 1.64 -11.33
N ASP A 626 32.99 0.47 -11.79
CA ASP A 626 32.76 0.02 -13.16
C ASP A 626 31.57 -0.94 -13.35
N GLY A 627 30.99 -1.42 -12.25
CA GLY A 627 29.80 -2.25 -12.18
C GLY A 627 30.08 -3.72 -12.46
N ASP A 628 31.28 -4.20 -12.15
CA ASP A 628 31.68 -5.60 -12.37
C ASP A 628 31.43 -6.53 -11.17
N GLY A 629 30.86 -5.98 -10.09
CA GLY A 629 30.57 -6.63 -8.83
C GLY A 629 31.73 -6.58 -7.85
N ARG A 630 32.87 -5.96 -8.18
CA ARG A 630 34.02 -5.85 -7.27
C ARG A 630 34.31 -4.42 -6.91
N SER A 631 34.63 -4.21 -5.64
CA SER A 631 35.04 -2.91 -5.14
C SER A 631 36.45 -2.53 -5.60
N GLU A 632 36.56 -1.30 -6.12
CA GLU A 632 37.82 -0.64 -6.46
C GLU A 632 38.53 -0.05 -5.25
N PHE A 633 39.86 0.10 -5.33
CA PHE A 633 40.61 0.97 -4.43
C PHE A 633 40.57 2.41 -4.97
N ILE A 634 40.08 3.34 -4.15
CA ILE A 634 39.88 4.75 -4.52
C ILE A 634 40.69 5.65 -3.60
N TRP A 635 41.50 6.52 -4.18
CA TRP A 635 42.19 7.60 -3.48
C TRP A 635 41.49 8.94 -3.73
N VAL A 636 40.84 9.48 -2.69
CA VAL A 636 40.25 10.82 -2.68
C VAL A 636 41.23 11.81 -2.06
N LYS A 637 41.74 12.76 -2.86
CA LYS A 637 42.63 13.82 -2.37
C LYS A 637 41.83 14.90 -1.63
N ASP A 638 42.51 15.76 -0.87
CA ASP A 638 41.88 16.88 -0.14
C ASP A 638 41.08 17.84 -1.04
N SER A 639 41.41 17.91 -2.34
CA SER A 639 40.65 18.67 -3.34
C SER A 639 39.33 18.00 -3.78
N GLY A 640 39.03 16.80 -3.28
CA GLY A 640 37.93 15.94 -3.71
C GLY A 640 38.17 15.22 -5.04
N SER A 641 39.37 15.31 -5.63
CA SER A 641 39.67 14.55 -6.84
C SER A 641 39.83 13.07 -6.49
N ALA A 642 39.22 12.18 -7.27
CA ALA A 642 39.26 10.74 -7.05
C ALA A 642 40.11 10.04 -8.09
N THR A 643 41.00 9.15 -7.64
CA THR A 643 41.90 8.35 -8.45
C THR A 643 41.69 6.87 -8.13
N VAL A 644 41.48 6.04 -9.15
CA VAL A 644 41.03 4.66 -8.99
C VAL A 644 42.06 3.64 -9.48
N TRP A 645 42.15 2.54 -8.74
CA TRP A 645 42.83 1.31 -9.13
C TRP A 645 41.80 0.21 -9.32
N TRP A 646 41.61 -0.20 -10.58
CA TRP A 646 40.63 -1.19 -11.01
C TRP A 646 40.89 -2.57 -10.40
N ASN A 647 39.89 -3.16 -9.75
CA ASN A 647 39.99 -4.51 -9.22
C ASN A 647 39.79 -5.52 -10.36
N ARG A 648 40.78 -6.39 -10.62
CA ARG A 648 40.70 -7.43 -11.67
C ARG A 648 40.56 -8.84 -11.09
N GLY A 649 40.11 -8.93 -9.84
CA GLY A 649 39.95 -10.17 -9.09
C GLY A 649 41.29 -10.76 -8.63
N PHE A 650 41.25 -12.01 -8.18
CA PHE A 650 42.41 -12.70 -7.63
C PHE A 650 43.33 -13.32 -8.69
N ALA A 651 44.62 -13.36 -8.37
CA ALA A 651 45.62 -14.07 -9.16
C ALA A 651 45.30 -15.58 -9.24
N SER A 652 45.44 -16.15 -10.43
CA SER A 652 45.22 -17.57 -10.71
C SER A 652 46.37 -18.48 -10.25
N ASP A 653 47.37 -17.93 -9.56
CA ASP A 653 48.57 -18.65 -9.09
C ASP A 653 48.37 -19.35 -7.72
N GLY A 654 47.15 -19.31 -7.18
CA GLY A 654 46.79 -19.93 -5.91
C GLY A 654 47.19 -19.11 -4.68
N GLN A 655 47.80 -17.93 -4.86
CA GLN A 655 47.88 -16.90 -3.82
C GLN A 655 46.69 -15.97 -4.01
N VAL A 656 45.82 -15.83 -3.00
CA VAL A 656 44.70 -14.88 -3.02
C VAL A 656 45.29 -13.46 -2.99
N LYS A 657 45.70 -12.96 -4.14
CA LYS A 657 46.28 -11.63 -4.31
C LYS A 657 45.45 -10.86 -5.32
N VAL A 658 44.91 -9.72 -4.90
CA VAL A 658 44.14 -8.83 -5.76
C VAL A 658 45.02 -8.28 -6.88
N ILE A 659 44.54 -8.40 -8.12
CA ILE A 659 45.17 -7.80 -9.28
C ILE A 659 44.60 -6.40 -9.45
N TRP A 660 45.34 -5.41 -8.97
CA TRP A 660 45.07 -4.02 -9.32
C TRP A 660 45.56 -3.75 -10.75
N GLY A 661 44.67 -3.24 -11.62
CA GLY A 661 44.94 -3.00 -13.04
C GLY A 661 46.21 -2.17 -13.31
N PRO A 662 46.87 -2.34 -14.47
CA PRO A 662 48.15 -1.70 -14.76
C PRO A 662 48.04 -0.20 -15.00
N GLY A 663 48.80 0.61 -14.24
CA GLY A 663 48.92 2.05 -14.41
C GLY A 663 48.77 2.77 -13.08
N ALA A 664 49.55 3.82 -12.82
CA ALA A 664 49.32 4.66 -11.65
C ALA A 664 47.97 5.36 -11.80
N GLY A 665 46.96 4.88 -11.07
CA GLY A 665 45.73 5.58 -10.71
C GLY A 665 45.04 6.37 -11.82
N GLU A 666 43.93 5.86 -12.37
CA GLU A 666 43.11 6.63 -13.30
C GLU A 666 42.35 7.71 -12.52
N GLU A 667 42.58 9.00 -12.83
CA GLU A 667 41.78 10.08 -12.26
C GLU A 667 40.38 10.08 -12.90
N ILE A 668 39.38 9.71 -12.11
CA ILE A 668 37.98 9.64 -12.57
C ILE A 668 37.19 10.89 -12.20
N ALA A 669 37.65 11.68 -11.24
CA ALA A 669 37.03 12.94 -10.85
C ALA A 669 38.08 14.03 -10.60
N THR A 670 37.87 15.23 -11.16
CA THR A 670 38.79 16.37 -11.02
C THR A 670 38.68 17.08 -9.67
N GLY A 671 37.69 16.71 -8.86
CA GLY A 671 37.45 17.26 -7.53
C GLY A 671 36.54 18.49 -7.48
N ILE A 672 36.07 18.76 -6.27
CA ILE A 672 35.04 19.77 -5.94
C ILE A 672 35.48 20.72 -4.81
N GLY A 673 36.72 20.59 -4.34
CA GLY A 673 37.37 21.51 -3.40
C GLY A 673 37.43 21.05 -1.94
N ASP A 674 36.64 20.05 -1.56
CA ASP A 674 36.57 19.50 -0.20
C ASP A 674 36.47 17.96 -0.27
N GLY A 675 37.61 17.28 -0.09
CA GLY A 675 37.69 15.82 -0.17
C GLY A 675 37.05 15.09 1.00
N GLN A 676 36.95 15.72 2.18
CA GLN A 676 36.40 15.08 3.38
C GLN A 676 34.90 14.77 3.24
N GLY A 677 34.20 15.54 2.37
CA GLY A 677 32.78 15.33 2.07
C GLY A 677 32.49 14.22 1.06
N VAL A 678 33.49 13.61 0.43
CA VAL A 678 33.25 12.64 -0.65
C VAL A 678 32.79 11.30 -0.08
N ARG A 679 31.74 10.74 -0.66
CA ARG A 679 31.24 9.37 -0.43
C ARG A 679 30.93 8.73 -1.78
N PHE A 680 30.91 7.39 -1.79
CA PHE A 680 30.51 6.58 -2.94
C PHE A 680 29.39 5.65 -2.50
N ALA A 681 28.32 5.58 -3.28
CA ALA A 681 27.10 4.84 -2.96
C ALA A 681 26.26 4.67 -4.25
N ASP A 682 25.63 3.52 -4.47
CA ASP A 682 24.77 3.31 -5.65
C ASP A 682 23.39 3.93 -5.41
N MET A 683 23.18 5.16 -5.87
CA MET A 683 21.92 5.87 -5.60
C MET A 683 20.83 5.55 -6.62
N ASN A 684 21.18 5.00 -7.80
CA ASN A 684 20.24 4.77 -8.89
C ASN A 684 19.92 3.28 -9.12
N GLY A 685 20.64 2.38 -8.46
CA GLY A 685 20.48 0.94 -8.49
C GLY A 685 20.93 0.31 -9.79
N ASP A 686 21.95 0.90 -10.45
CA ASP A 686 22.50 0.37 -11.69
C ASP A 686 23.73 -0.54 -11.51
N GLY A 687 24.10 -0.79 -10.25
CA GLY A 687 25.23 -1.61 -9.83
C GLY A 687 26.55 -0.83 -9.79
N LYS A 688 26.53 0.49 -9.97
CA LYS A 688 27.72 1.34 -9.91
C LYS A 688 27.57 2.38 -8.83
N ALA A 689 28.61 2.52 -8.03
CA ALA A 689 28.66 3.58 -7.05
C ALA A 689 28.71 4.96 -7.73
N ASP A 690 27.81 5.83 -7.28
CA ASP A 690 27.73 7.24 -7.62
C ASP A 690 28.64 8.07 -6.73
N PHE A 691 29.01 9.26 -7.19
CA PHE A 691 29.82 10.20 -6.42
C PHE A 691 28.90 11.15 -5.65
N ILE A 692 29.08 11.21 -4.33
CA ILE A 692 28.31 12.08 -3.45
C ILE A 692 29.25 13.05 -2.74
N HIS A 693 28.83 14.30 -2.62
CA HIS A 693 29.45 15.25 -1.71
C HIS A 693 28.51 15.67 -0.58
N LEU A 694 28.94 15.42 0.65
CA LEU A 694 28.31 15.87 1.88
C LEU A 694 28.90 17.21 2.33
N ALA A 695 28.05 18.22 2.46
CA ALA A 695 28.39 19.46 3.17
C ALA A 695 28.44 19.24 4.69
N ASP A 696 29.02 20.19 5.45
CA ASP A 696 29.19 20.08 6.92
C ASP A 696 27.92 19.68 7.69
N ASN A 697 26.76 20.14 7.23
CA ASN A 697 25.46 19.88 7.84
C ASN A 697 24.77 18.59 7.34
N GLY A 698 25.50 17.74 6.61
CA GLY A 698 24.99 16.50 6.03
C GLY A 698 24.22 16.67 4.71
N ALA A 699 24.10 17.88 4.14
CA ALA A 699 23.45 18.05 2.84
C ALA A 699 24.22 17.30 1.74
N ALA A 700 23.53 16.46 0.97
CA ALA A 700 24.13 15.59 -0.05
C ALA A 700 23.89 16.12 -1.47
N THR A 701 24.96 16.24 -2.25
CA THR A 701 24.93 16.53 -3.69
C THR A 701 25.37 15.30 -4.46
N LEU A 702 24.52 14.82 -5.38
CA LEU A 702 24.73 13.60 -6.17
C LEU A 702 25.30 13.91 -7.55
N TYR A 703 26.24 13.07 -7.97
CA TYR A 703 26.77 12.98 -9.32
C TYR A 703 26.68 11.54 -9.80
N ILE A 704 25.77 11.26 -10.74
CA ILE A 704 25.51 9.90 -11.23
C ILE A 704 26.68 9.42 -12.09
N ASN A 705 27.14 8.20 -11.82
CA ASN A 705 28.19 7.51 -12.55
C ASN A 705 27.69 7.09 -13.93
N GLN A 706 28.21 7.71 -14.99
CA GLN A 706 27.87 7.35 -16.38
C GLN A 706 28.90 6.37 -16.98
N GLY A 707 29.84 5.90 -16.17
CA GLY A 707 30.95 5.06 -16.58
C GLY A 707 31.92 5.74 -17.55
N ARG A 708 32.70 4.91 -18.24
CA ARG A 708 33.72 5.36 -19.18
C ARG A 708 33.11 5.91 -20.47
N ARG A 709 33.47 7.14 -20.85
CA ARG A 709 32.97 7.77 -22.08
C ARG A 709 33.71 7.25 -23.32
N GLU A 710 32.99 7.16 -24.45
CA GLU A 710 33.59 6.80 -25.75
C GLU A 710 34.73 7.73 -26.17
N THR A 711 34.64 9.02 -25.82
CA THR A 711 35.64 10.05 -26.11
C THR A 711 36.85 10.02 -25.16
N GLY A 712 36.88 9.08 -24.21
CA GLY A 712 37.87 8.98 -23.15
C GLY A 712 37.48 9.77 -21.89
N GLY A 713 38.02 9.32 -20.75
CA GLY A 713 37.71 9.86 -19.42
C GLY A 713 36.44 9.26 -18.80
N TRP A 714 36.26 9.54 -17.51
CA TRP A 714 35.10 9.08 -16.74
C TRP A 714 33.95 10.08 -16.78
N GLY A 715 32.71 9.58 -16.81
CA GLY A 715 31.52 10.39 -16.90
C GLY A 715 30.80 10.54 -15.58
N TRP A 716 30.62 11.79 -15.15
CA TRP A 716 29.74 12.14 -14.03
C TRP A 716 28.62 13.05 -14.52
N TRP A 717 27.37 12.70 -14.23
CA TRP A 717 26.21 13.56 -14.44
C TRP A 717 25.91 14.29 -13.13
N ASN A 718 26.05 15.61 -13.09
CA ASN A 718 25.64 16.40 -11.93
C ASN A 718 24.11 16.39 -11.78
N TRP A 719 23.61 15.57 -10.85
CA TRP A 719 22.19 15.46 -10.57
C TRP A 719 21.71 16.63 -9.71
N GLY A 720 22.53 17.01 -8.72
CA GLY A 720 22.28 18.14 -7.84
C GLY A 720 22.06 17.73 -6.39
N VAL A 721 21.49 18.63 -5.59
CA VAL A 721 21.24 18.40 -4.17
C VAL A 721 20.07 17.41 -4.01
N ILE A 722 20.35 16.26 -3.38
CA ILE A 722 19.37 15.19 -3.12
C ILE A 722 18.89 15.17 -1.66
N ALA A 723 19.67 15.74 -0.74
CA ALA A 723 19.28 15.92 0.66
C ALA A 723 19.75 17.29 1.17
N SER A 724 18.89 18.00 1.90
CA SER A 724 19.22 19.30 2.51
C SER A 724 19.99 19.19 3.84
N GLY A 725 20.15 17.96 4.35
CA GLY A 725 20.73 17.65 5.65
C GLY A 725 19.67 17.52 6.74
N VAL A 726 19.92 16.63 7.70
CA VAL A 726 18.93 16.24 8.74
C VAL A 726 19.31 16.73 10.14
N GLY A 727 20.14 17.78 10.20
CA GLY A 727 20.55 18.41 11.45
C GLY A 727 21.72 17.72 12.19
N THR A 728 22.42 16.81 11.52
CA THR A 728 23.66 16.17 12.02
C THR A 728 24.85 16.50 11.11
N SER A 729 26.08 16.35 11.60
CA SER A 729 27.29 16.62 10.80
C SER A 729 27.54 15.53 9.76
N ARG A 730 28.24 15.85 8.67
CA ARG A 730 28.64 14.88 7.63
C ARG A 730 29.31 13.60 8.13
N GLU A 731 30.05 13.69 9.25
CA GLU A 731 30.73 12.54 9.85
C GLU A 731 29.77 11.48 10.41
N ASN A 732 28.51 11.87 10.61
CA ASN A 732 27.45 11.02 11.12
C ASN A 732 26.52 10.51 10.02
N ILE A 733 26.84 10.77 8.75
CA ILE A 733 26.03 10.28 7.62
C ILE A 733 26.70 9.06 7.00
N ARG A 734 25.88 8.04 6.71
CA ARG A 734 26.27 6.82 5.99
C ARG A 734 25.29 6.60 4.83
N PHE A 735 25.74 5.80 3.87
CA PHE A 735 24.95 5.28 2.78
C PHE A 735 25.12 3.76 2.78
N ALA A 736 24.01 3.05 2.65
CA ALA A 736 23.93 1.59 2.70
C ALA A 736 22.56 1.13 2.20
N ASP A 737 22.48 -0.01 1.53
CA ASP A 737 21.22 -0.60 1.07
C ASP A 737 20.57 -1.39 2.22
N LEU A 738 19.70 -0.73 2.98
CA LEU A 738 19.08 -1.36 4.15
C LEU A 738 17.88 -2.21 3.77
N ASN A 739 17.23 -1.89 2.65
CA ASN A 739 16.01 -2.54 2.21
C ASN A 739 16.24 -3.54 1.08
N GLY A 740 17.45 -3.68 0.56
CA GLY A 740 17.82 -4.63 -0.48
C GLY A 740 17.25 -4.28 -1.86
N ASP A 741 16.78 -3.04 -2.06
CA ASP A 741 16.16 -2.61 -3.32
C ASP A 741 17.18 -2.27 -4.42
N GLY A 742 18.47 -2.39 -4.10
CA GLY A 742 19.61 -2.09 -4.95
C GLY A 742 20.02 -0.62 -4.89
N ARG A 743 19.33 0.25 -4.14
CA ARG A 743 19.69 1.65 -3.99
C ARG A 743 20.07 1.95 -2.55
N ASP A 744 21.20 2.64 -2.40
CA ASP A 744 21.68 3.04 -1.09
C ASP A 744 20.77 4.11 -0.45
N ASP A 745 20.56 3.93 0.85
CA ASP A 745 19.72 4.77 1.69
C ASP A 745 20.53 5.85 2.41
N TYR A 746 19.90 6.96 2.77
CA TYR A 746 20.55 8.01 3.54
C TYR A 746 20.38 7.73 5.04
N ILE A 747 21.47 7.59 5.79
CA ILE A 747 21.41 7.17 7.20
C ILE A 747 22.12 8.19 8.09
N ALA A 748 21.41 8.70 9.08
CA ALA A 748 21.98 9.50 10.16
C ALA A 748 22.25 8.64 11.39
N VAL A 749 23.51 8.63 11.80
CA VAL A 749 23.99 7.94 12.99
C VAL A 749 24.01 8.90 14.18
N ASP A 750 23.37 8.54 15.27
CA ASP A 750 23.46 9.27 16.53
C ASP A 750 24.89 9.18 17.07
N SER A 751 25.54 10.34 17.22
CA SER A 751 26.94 10.41 17.60
C SER A 751 27.26 9.90 19.02
N ALA A 752 26.25 9.78 19.89
CA ALA A 752 26.44 9.40 21.30
C ALA A 752 26.12 7.92 21.57
N THR A 753 25.18 7.36 20.80
CA THR A 753 24.64 6.01 21.00
C THR A 753 24.94 5.06 19.85
N GLY A 754 25.31 5.59 18.68
CA GLY A 754 25.42 4.84 17.43
C GLY A 754 24.07 4.49 16.81
N GLY A 755 22.94 4.91 17.41
CA GLY A 755 21.60 4.68 16.89
C GLY A 755 21.39 5.22 15.48
N LEU A 756 20.40 4.70 14.77
CA LEU A 756 20.21 4.95 13.34
C LEU A 756 18.86 5.57 13.08
N ASN A 757 18.84 6.63 12.27
CA ASN A 757 17.65 7.20 11.66
C ASN A 757 17.86 7.18 10.15
N ALA A 758 16.96 6.56 9.39
CA ALA A 758 17.18 6.29 7.96
C ALA A 758 16.14 6.97 7.08
N TRP A 759 16.51 7.17 5.82
CA TRP A 759 15.64 7.64 4.75
C TRP A 759 15.86 6.74 3.55
N TYR A 760 14.85 5.92 3.23
CA TYR A 760 14.92 4.99 2.12
C TYR A 760 14.80 5.70 0.78
N ASN A 761 15.67 5.34 -0.15
CA ASN A 761 15.74 5.93 -1.47
C ASN A 761 14.69 5.30 -2.41
N ARG A 762 13.55 5.97 -2.61
CA ARG A 762 12.48 5.51 -3.51
C ARG A 762 12.67 5.98 -4.96
N GLY A 763 13.88 6.44 -5.31
CA GLY A 763 14.22 6.99 -6.61
C GLY A 763 13.62 8.39 -6.87
N PRO A 764 13.76 8.91 -8.10
CA PRO A 764 13.26 10.22 -8.46
C PRO A 764 11.73 10.24 -8.51
N GLN A 765 11.13 11.39 -8.19
CA GLN A 765 9.66 11.57 -8.28
C GLN A 765 9.10 11.26 -9.68
N SER A 766 9.91 11.45 -10.72
CA SER A 766 9.56 11.13 -12.12
C SER A 766 9.63 9.63 -12.44
N GLN A 767 10.19 8.81 -11.55
CA GLN A 767 10.61 7.42 -11.78
C GLN A 767 11.56 7.27 -12.99
N ASN A 768 12.23 8.35 -13.37
CA ASN A 768 13.12 8.39 -14.53
C ASN A 768 14.44 9.11 -14.20
N TRP A 769 15.51 8.33 -14.07
CA TRP A 769 16.88 8.78 -13.83
C TRP A 769 17.54 9.47 -15.03
N ALA A 770 16.87 9.55 -16.19
CA ALA A 770 17.35 10.33 -17.33
C ALA A 770 17.00 11.84 -17.24
N ALA A 771 16.19 12.24 -16.25
CA ALA A 771 15.77 13.61 -16.06
C ALA A 771 15.89 14.02 -14.58
N VAL A 772 16.65 15.07 -14.30
CA VAL A 772 16.85 15.58 -12.94
C VAL A 772 15.49 15.92 -12.30
N ALA A 773 15.19 15.23 -11.21
CA ALA A 773 14.02 15.42 -10.37
C ALA A 773 14.40 15.22 -8.90
N PRO A 774 13.61 15.75 -7.94
CA PRO A 774 13.82 15.45 -6.52
C PRO A 774 13.76 13.94 -6.28
N LEU A 775 14.67 13.42 -5.45
CA LEU A 775 14.54 12.07 -4.91
C LEU A 775 13.40 12.04 -3.90
N VAL A 776 12.62 10.96 -3.95
CA VAL A 776 11.60 10.66 -2.96
C VAL A 776 12.27 9.86 -1.85
N TRP A 777 12.31 10.45 -0.66
CA TRP A 777 12.83 9.81 0.54
C TRP A 777 11.65 9.36 1.40
N TRP A 778 11.61 8.07 1.73
CA TRP A 778 10.68 7.57 2.74
C TRP A 778 11.40 7.45 4.08
N ASN A 779 10.88 8.08 5.13
CA ASN A 779 11.54 8.13 6.43
C ASN A 779 10.84 7.18 7.42
N PRO A 780 11.37 5.96 7.65
CA PRO A 780 10.87 5.07 8.71
C PRO A 780 11.11 5.61 10.13
N GLY A 781 11.90 6.66 10.29
CA GLY A 781 12.33 7.17 11.58
C GLY A 781 13.51 6.38 12.15
N SER A 782 13.54 6.26 13.47
CA SER A 782 14.62 5.57 14.18
C SER A 782 14.55 4.07 13.93
N ILE A 783 15.53 3.53 13.19
CA ILE A 783 15.62 2.10 12.88
C ILE A 783 16.55 1.32 13.82
N ALA A 784 17.34 2.01 14.64
CA ALA A 784 18.11 1.39 15.73
C ALA A 784 18.31 2.36 16.88
N SER A 785 18.16 1.90 18.12
CA SER A 785 18.44 2.71 19.32
C SER A 785 19.93 2.81 19.67
N GLY A 786 20.79 2.10 18.93
CA GLY A 786 22.21 2.03 19.17
C GLY A 786 22.60 1.03 20.26
N VAL A 787 23.90 0.92 20.55
CA VAL A 787 24.45 -0.11 21.45
C VAL A 787 24.96 0.54 22.73
N SER A 788 24.00 1.03 23.54
CA SER A 788 24.28 1.76 24.79
C SER A 788 24.81 0.88 25.94
N TYR A 789 24.70 -0.45 25.84
CA TYR A 789 25.12 -1.40 26.87
C TYR A 789 26.58 -1.87 26.74
N LEU A 790 27.29 -1.53 25.66
CA LEU A 790 28.73 -1.75 25.55
C LEU A 790 29.47 -0.49 26.06
N PRO A 791 30.06 -0.50 27.27
CA PRO A 791 30.65 0.70 27.86
C PRO A 791 31.79 1.22 26.97
N ASN A 792 31.69 2.47 26.49
CA ASN A 792 32.68 3.18 25.66
C ASN A 792 32.71 2.84 24.15
N TRP A 793 31.66 2.21 23.58
CA TRP A 793 31.67 1.70 22.19
C TRP A 793 30.65 2.35 21.23
N SER A 794 29.95 3.40 21.64
CA SER A 794 28.70 3.83 21.01
C SER A 794 28.80 5.15 20.21
N THR A 795 29.90 5.43 19.50
CA THR A 795 30.01 6.67 18.70
C THR A 795 29.80 6.43 17.22
N SER A 796 29.38 7.46 16.48
CA SER A 796 29.11 7.37 15.03
C SER A 796 30.31 6.92 14.19
N ASN A 797 31.54 7.25 14.61
CA ASN A 797 32.77 6.82 13.94
C ASN A 797 33.00 5.30 14.01
N MET A 798 32.27 4.60 14.87
CA MET A 798 32.35 3.15 15.07
C MET A 798 31.27 2.40 14.31
N VAL A 799 30.36 3.11 13.62
CA VAL A 799 29.26 2.50 12.86
C VAL A 799 29.60 2.45 11.38
N THR A 800 29.48 1.25 10.83
CA THR A 800 29.60 0.97 9.39
C THR A 800 28.55 -0.05 8.97
N PHE A 801 28.49 -0.32 7.68
CA PHE A 801 27.51 -1.15 7.01
C PHE A 801 28.20 -2.05 6.01
N GLY A 802 27.60 -3.20 5.70
CA GLY A 802 28.03 -4.08 4.61
C GLY A 802 27.30 -5.40 4.59
N ASP A 803 27.12 -5.98 3.42
CA ASP A 803 26.42 -7.26 3.21
C ASP A 803 27.37 -8.44 3.51
N LEU A 804 27.33 -8.94 4.73
CA LEU A 804 28.15 -10.05 5.17
C LEU A 804 27.64 -11.41 4.68
N ASN A 805 26.38 -11.48 4.28
CA ASN A 805 25.66 -12.75 4.14
C ASN A 805 25.25 -13.06 2.68
N GLY A 806 25.33 -12.07 1.80
CA GLY A 806 25.09 -12.14 0.37
C GLY A 806 23.61 -12.04 0.01
N ASP A 807 22.80 -11.41 0.85
CA ASP A 807 21.36 -11.21 0.61
C ASP A 807 21.03 -9.83 0.02
N SER A 808 22.07 -9.09 -0.40
CA SER A 808 22.01 -7.75 -0.96
C SER A 808 21.53 -6.68 0.03
N ARG A 809 21.58 -6.95 1.33
CA ARG A 809 21.26 -5.97 2.36
C ARG A 809 22.42 -5.76 3.29
N ASP A 810 22.60 -4.51 3.63
CA ASP A 810 23.69 -4.15 4.51
C ASP A 810 23.35 -4.42 5.97
N GLU A 811 24.27 -5.11 6.63
CA GLU A 811 24.24 -5.29 8.06
C GLU A 811 24.68 -4.06 8.82
N TYR A 812 24.16 -3.93 10.05
CA TYR A 812 24.59 -2.89 10.97
C TYR A 812 25.75 -3.36 11.81
N LEU A 813 26.88 -2.66 11.70
CA LEU A 813 28.16 -3.09 12.26
C LEU A 813 28.74 -2.05 13.20
N TYR A 814 29.24 -2.53 14.34
CA TYR A 814 30.02 -1.77 15.31
C TYR A 814 31.48 -2.20 15.31
N ILE A 815 32.37 -1.23 15.13
CA ILE A 815 33.82 -1.41 15.10
C ILE A 815 34.43 -0.95 16.41
N GLY A 816 35.11 -1.84 17.12
CA GLY A 816 35.83 -1.55 18.35
C GLY A 816 36.95 -0.52 18.16
N ILE A 817 36.99 0.50 19.00
CA ILE A 817 37.95 1.61 18.85
C ILE A 817 39.38 1.20 19.27
N GLU A 818 39.51 0.23 20.16
CA GLU A 818 40.82 -0.20 20.69
C GLU A 818 41.39 -1.42 19.96
N ASP A 819 40.52 -2.31 19.45
CA ASP A 819 40.90 -3.60 18.87
C ASP A 819 40.36 -3.82 17.45
N SER A 820 39.56 -2.90 16.93
CA SER A 820 38.86 -3.00 15.65
C SER A 820 37.87 -4.17 15.57
N SER A 821 37.49 -4.82 16.67
CA SER A 821 36.57 -5.95 16.61
C SER A 821 35.19 -5.56 16.07
N VAL A 822 34.58 -6.47 15.33
CA VAL A 822 33.30 -6.23 14.65
C VAL A 822 32.20 -6.94 15.43
N TYR A 823 31.27 -6.14 15.95
CA TYR A 823 29.99 -6.60 16.46
C TYR A 823 28.94 -6.38 15.38
N ALA A 824 28.31 -7.45 14.92
CA ALA A 824 27.35 -7.39 13.83
C ALA A 824 25.93 -7.64 14.30
N PHE A 825 25.00 -6.96 13.64
CA PHE A 825 23.58 -7.22 13.70
C PHE A 825 23.14 -7.56 12.27
N LEU A 826 22.72 -8.81 12.05
CA LEU A 826 22.18 -9.21 10.75
C LEU A 826 20.94 -8.38 10.45
N ASN A 827 20.84 -7.93 9.20
CA ASN A 827 19.63 -7.31 8.71
C ASN A 827 18.60 -8.42 8.50
N GLY A 828 17.73 -8.58 9.50
CA GLY A 828 16.73 -9.63 9.60
C GLY A 828 15.37 -9.26 9.03
N CYS A 829 15.36 -8.26 8.15
CA CYS A 829 14.55 -8.41 6.94
C CYS A 829 14.80 -9.81 6.31
#